data_AF-A0A8H8JNP7-F1
#
_entry.id   AF-A0A8H8JNP7-F1
#
_cell.length_a   1.000
_cell.length_b   1.000
_cell.length_c   1.000
_cell.angle_alpha   90.00
_cell.angle_beta   90.00
_cell.angle_gamma   90.00
#
_symmetry.space_group_name_H-M   'P 1'
#
loop_
_entity.id
_entity.type
_entity.pdbx_description
1 polymer ?
#
loop_
_entity_poly.entity_id
_entity_poly.type
_entity_poly.pdbx_seq_one_letter_code
_entity_poly.pdbx_strand_id
1 'polypeptide(L)'
;MSSESSGDETLLNSVYHVFLPPKLPQKSPGEDIERRTNYRLALLTLEASNEYRKILTNAPVQWIRLSIMLSRFAQSLVNPFDEPMLERHMMDMRPGDILSLHIREQNAAVIIRKTPSSTTFEIFEAQAPNSSVMSIAGKLVRQFPGPAIEVPSSTANDIGFISEIANFLAQMNADVLDGAIAKTTKAGAKVAEVRDAADPHYISQLFTGILRGLGKEIEPHRVVKRIADEVLWDSAYLPWRRSPVWLIIRVALQTSIDPAEYKHFMVYLHAHILSLSAGDPSFSSDLLAAMRMKMARRMLKVKDTLPDCIVKAAKEASGQTETILQRRWNAVQNQVPRFGPLELDLKNSIIQTLPNSRAYLDQVLRGRPNRGKPPPFEPNTATRLVGVSDFSEFAEGALARSYDLHKHIALFDFENAVHNHLSRWVANHLVQDSTNPCAVVSSCLDQYINAALACYTHDAADSSIMALTIIELWVALDRLAISRHRILRDYSPEIPENILEPLLLRSSLHLERARAMQMYLRQRHKGATHGSVFSSKINKLCLQVRFFRQSLSLQETKSEIERDATHKREQKLRELQNLNSEHNRLKQRAETQKKKCGKCKLNKQANSMSIAVHEWPLPPGQLDAEAVVFELQCPEELNIWRANTQRVLCDLAGATRGGEITHHGTIAKYDALKRWARGLKYRITVASSTKSFTKSHYSSTKIPSTRNSVCVNNGLNFKLFDIDKSTWASGSFANPSFSKFGKFILPKSSLYRHLQYSLEGTTHTSNQIIANQSDCPREISLHEHYAFGALRSGPRLQWMNMVRGLEENVLTYSREEIFILHTQAAWQLGPLSQDGEDREWHIELDESEFGRLLIRQASRVLDRVRNNWLESTTVHTVVMLIARLLSSIIDTNVQQEAHSFLRDARDVTFKWLEELLRKLQNTETESDDFRQRTCEMALICRSTYDVDYSHLTSMLRDPADWIALIASSIILHDNRPPEPQSPPPHLQTLLCRDRRLALKTLPILLNGIQRNPRILDFALSRYWNSYSPGRQGWTALGRQSAQWVTTNTAEDGAGDFQRVHLNILEGRLLIDGQPFGRLPLEYVSHPTYVRLFGQASGTFT
;
A
#
# COMPACT_ATOMS: atom_id res chain seq x y z
N MET A 1 13.80 -50.22 18.87
CA MET A 1 13.00 -50.19 17.63
C MET A 1 12.91 -48.74 17.14
N SER A 2 13.99 -48.17 16.61
CA SER A 2 14.04 -46.75 16.19
C SER A 2 15.02 -46.52 15.03
N SER A 3 15.03 -47.42 14.04
CA SER A 3 15.94 -47.36 12.90
C SER A 3 15.25 -47.30 11.53
N GLU A 4 13.91 -47.28 11.45
CA GLU A 4 13.20 -47.30 10.17
C GLU A 4 12.68 -45.94 9.68
N SER A 5 12.74 -44.86 10.46
CA SER A 5 12.21 -43.54 10.02
C SER A 5 13.21 -42.64 9.28
N SER A 6 14.47 -43.07 9.06
CA SER A 6 15.52 -42.20 8.50
C SER A 6 15.72 -42.28 6.97
N GLY A 7 15.11 -43.27 6.31
CA GLY A 7 15.22 -43.47 4.87
C GLY A 7 14.50 -42.39 4.05
N ASP A 8 13.28 -42.04 4.49
CA ASP A 8 12.33 -41.22 3.72
C ASP A 8 12.78 -39.75 3.57
N GLU A 9 13.39 -39.17 4.62
CA GLU A 9 13.87 -37.78 4.60
C GLU A 9 15.05 -37.58 3.62
N THR A 10 15.91 -38.59 3.45
CA THR A 10 17.08 -38.49 2.56
C THR A 10 16.71 -38.63 1.08
N LEU A 11 15.68 -39.42 0.76
CA LEU A 11 15.13 -39.53 -0.58
C LEU A 11 14.46 -38.22 -1.00
N LEU A 12 13.65 -37.63 -0.12
CA LEU A 12 13.02 -36.32 -0.35
C LEU A 12 14.06 -35.22 -0.62
N ASN A 13 15.13 -35.15 0.19
CA ASN A 13 16.20 -34.17 0.00
C ASN A 13 16.96 -34.38 -1.33
N SER A 14 17.20 -35.64 -1.71
CA SER A 14 17.83 -35.99 -2.99
C SER A 14 17.00 -35.51 -4.19
N VAL A 15 15.66 -35.57 -4.08
CA VAL A 15 14.74 -35.09 -5.13
C VAL A 15 14.88 -33.58 -5.38
N TYR A 16 15.10 -32.75 -4.36
CA TYR A 16 15.32 -31.31 -4.57
C TYR A 16 16.55 -31.05 -5.45
N HIS A 17 17.60 -31.84 -5.30
CA HIS A 17 18.82 -31.70 -6.09
C HIS A 17 18.68 -32.25 -7.52
N VAL A 18 17.94 -33.33 -7.74
CA VAL A 18 17.72 -33.91 -9.09
C VAL A 18 16.64 -33.13 -9.87
N PHE A 19 15.46 -32.97 -9.25
CA PHE A 19 14.26 -32.46 -9.88
C PHE A 19 14.09 -30.94 -9.76
N LEU A 20 14.76 -30.26 -8.84
CA LEU A 20 14.73 -28.80 -8.72
C LEU A 20 13.32 -28.21 -8.95
N PRO A 21 12.32 -28.60 -8.14
CA PRO A 21 10.92 -28.15 -8.29
C PRO A 21 10.79 -26.64 -8.05
N PRO A 22 9.66 -26.00 -8.41
CA PRO A 22 9.45 -24.56 -8.21
C PRO A 22 9.59 -24.11 -6.75
N LYS A 23 9.18 -24.96 -5.79
CA LYS A 23 9.33 -24.71 -4.35
C LYS A 23 10.52 -25.49 -3.81
N LEU A 24 11.58 -24.77 -3.46
CA LEU A 24 12.81 -25.33 -2.90
C LEU A 24 12.94 -24.97 -1.40
N PRO A 25 13.72 -25.75 -0.63
CA PRO A 25 14.03 -25.40 0.75
C PRO A 25 14.76 -24.05 0.85
N GLN A 26 14.54 -23.31 1.94
CA GLN A 26 15.12 -21.99 2.18
C GLN A 26 16.26 -22.02 3.22
N LYS A 27 16.67 -23.21 3.66
CA LYS A 27 17.66 -23.44 4.70
C LYS A 27 18.45 -24.72 4.40
N SER A 28 19.77 -24.70 4.66
CA SER A 28 20.58 -25.92 4.60
C SER A 28 20.11 -26.95 5.65
N PRO A 29 19.99 -28.24 5.30
CA PRO A 29 19.52 -29.28 6.21
C PRO A 29 20.55 -29.64 7.31
N GLY A 30 21.71 -28.98 7.35
CA GLY A 30 22.78 -29.26 8.30
C GLY A 30 23.73 -30.35 7.79
N GLU A 31 24.92 -30.40 8.36
CA GLU A 31 26.05 -31.16 7.83
C GLU A 31 25.80 -32.68 7.74
N ASP A 32 25.19 -33.27 8.76
CA ASP A 32 24.91 -34.72 8.81
C ASP A 32 23.84 -35.15 7.79
N ILE A 33 22.81 -34.33 7.58
CA ILE A 33 21.76 -34.59 6.58
C ILE A 33 22.30 -34.36 5.18
N GLU A 34 23.13 -33.33 4.99
CA GLU A 34 23.79 -33.06 3.71
C GLU A 34 24.72 -34.21 3.29
N ARG A 35 25.54 -34.74 4.22
CA ARG A 35 26.38 -35.92 3.96
C ARG A 35 25.55 -37.14 3.55
N ARG A 36 24.49 -37.45 4.30
CA ARG A 36 23.58 -38.57 3.99
C ARG A 36 22.86 -38.38 2.66
N THR A 37 22.48 -37.15 2.33
CA THR A 37 21.84 -36.80 1.05
C THR A 37 22.81 -36.98 -0.12
N ASN A 38 24.06 -36.51 0.03
CA ASN A 38 25.11 -36.67 -0.97
C ASN A 38 25.43 -38.15 -1.22
N TYR A 39 25.55 -38.94 -0.16
CA TYR A 39 25.68 -40.40 -0.26
C TYR A 39 24.48 -41.03 -0.98
N ARG A 40 23.25 -40.67 -0.58
CA ARG A 40 22.02 -41.20 -1.20
C ARG A 40 21.90 -40.82 -2.68
N LEU A 41 22.33 -39.63 -3.10
CA LEU A 41 22.39 -39.21 -4.50
C LEU A 41 23.30 -40.11 -5.35
N ALA A 42 24.49 -40.43 -4.84
CA ALA A 42 25.42 -41.32 -5.51
C ALA A 42 24.86 -42.75 -5.58
N LEU A 43 24.29 -43.24 -4.47
CA LEU A 43 23.69 -44.57 -4.38
C LEU A 43 22.47 -44.74 -5.30
N LEU A 44 21.55 -43.77 -5.35
CA LEU A 44 20.40 -43.78 -6.27
C LEU A 44 20.85 -43.81 -7.73
N THR A 45 21.94 -43.13 -8.05
CA THR A 45 22.50 -43.14 -9.40
C THR A 45 23.10 -44.50 -9.74
N LEU A 46 23.76 -45.16 -8.79
CA LEU A 46 24.30 -46.52 -8.93
C LEU A 46 23.19 -47.58 -9.05
N GLU A 47 22.16 -47.51 -8.22
CA GLU A 47 20.98 -48.38 -8.30
C GLU A 47 20.33 -48.26 -9.69
N ALA A 48 20.09 -47.03 -10.13
CA ALA A 48 19.55 -46.76 -11.46
C ALA A 48 20.48 -47.24 -12.59
N SER A 49 21.82 -47.10 -12.47
CA SER A 49 22.75 -47.56 -13.52
C SER A 49 22.78 -49.08 -13.64
N ASN A 50 22.69 -49.79 -12.50
CA ASN A 50 22.63 -51.25 -12.49
C ASN A 50 21.33 -51.77 -13.10
N GLU A 51 20.19 -51.16 -12.79
CA GLU A 51 18.91 -51.51 -13.41
C GLU A 51 18.85 -51.13 -14.89
N TYR A 52 19.38 -49.95 -15.25
CA TYR A 52 19.49 -49.50 -16.64
C TYR A 52 20.26 -50.51 -17.49
N ARG A 53 21.36 -51.07 -16.96
CA ARG A 53 22.14 -52.10 -17.66
C ARG A 53 21.33 -53.37 -17.96
N LYS A 54 20.41 -53.78 -17.07
CA LYS A 54 19.60 -55.00 -17.23
C LYS A 54 18.56 -54.86 -18.34
N ILE A 55 18.08 -53.65 -18.60
CA ILE A 55 17.02 -53.38 -19.60
C ILE A 55 17.57 -53.05 -21.00
N LEU A 56 18.89 -52.90 -21.14
CA LEU A 56 19.54 -52.69 -22.43
C LEU A 56 19.91 -54.03 -23.09
N THR A 57 19.50 -54.22 -24.33
CA THR A 57 19.73 -55.45 -25.10
C THR A 57 21.21 -55.67 -25.45
N ASN A 58 22.00 -54.59 -25.54
CA ASN A 58 23.46 -54.59 -25.76
C ASN A 58 24.11 -53.52 -24.87
N ALA A 59 24.18 -53.76 -23.56
CA ALA A 59 24.74 -52.78 -22.64
C ALA A 59 26.25 -52.55 -22.91
N PRO A 60 26.70 -51.31 -23.17
CA PRO A 60 28.12 -51.04 -23.34
C PRO A 60 28.94 -51.45 -22.11
N VAL A 61 30.11 -52.06 -22.34
CA VAL A 61 31.07 -52.46 -21.28
C VAL A 61 31.41 -51.28 -20.36
N GLN A 62 31.33 -50.06 -20.90
CA GLN A 62 31.51 -48.80 -20.17
C GLN A 62 30.59 -48.65 -18.94
N TRP A 63 29.38 -49.21 -18.94
CA TRP A 63 28.49 -49.15 -17.77
C TRP A 63 28.99 -49.97 -16.59
N ILE A 64 29.74 -51.04 -16.83
CA ILE A 64 30.38 -51.81 -15.75
C ILE A 64 31.40 -50.91 -15.05
N ARG A 65 32.21 -50.19 -15.83
CA ARG A 65 33.21 -49.24 -15.34
C ARG A 65 32.56 -48.08 -14.59
N LEU A 66 31.45 -47.55 -15.10
CA LEU A 66 30.67 -46.50 -14.43
C LEU A 66 30.02 -46.96 -13.12
N SER A 67 29.49 -48.19 -13.04
CA SER A 67 28.96 -48.72 -11.78
C SER A 67 30.07 -48.88 -10.72
N ILE A 68 31.28 -49.31 -11.12
CA ILE A 68 32.44 -49.35 -10.21
C ILE A 68 32.81 -47.94 -9.74
N MET A 69 32.87 -46.97 -10.66
CA MET A 69 33.14 -45.57 -10.36
C MET A 69 32.12 -44.99 -9.36
N LEU A 70 30.82 -45.17 -9.63
CA LEU A 70 29.74 -44.67 -8.77
C LEU A 70 29.75 -45.35 -7.39
N SER A 71 30.08 -46.64 -7.32
CA SER A 71 30.24 -47.37 -6.06
C SER A 71 31.38 -46.83 -5.21
N ARG A 72 32.57 -46.65 -5.81
CA ARG A 72 33.73 -46.05 -5.13
C ARG A 72 33.48 -44.61 -4.73
N PHE A 73 32.81 -43.84 -5.58
CA PHE A 73 32.44 -42.46 -5.28
C PHE A 73 31.44 -42.38 -4.11
N ALA A 74 30.41 -43.23 -4.08
CA ALA A 74 29.50 -43.31 -2.95
C ALA A 74 30.23 -43.64 -1.64
N GLN A 75 31.17 -44.60 -1.66
CA GLN A 75 31.99 -44.93 -0.48
C GLN A 75 32.81 -43.73 0.01
N SER A 76 33.38 -42.93 -0.90
CA SER A 76 34.16 -41.72 -0.57
C SER A 76 33.34 -40.59 0.08
N LEU A 77 32.01 -40.67 0.08
CA LEU A 77 31.12 -39.63 0.62
C LEU A 77 30.61 -39.95 2.04
N VAL A 78 30.78 -41.18 2.53
CA VAL A 78 30.28 -41.62 3.85
C VAL A 78 31.10 -40.98 4.99
N ASN A 79 32.41 -40.93 4.82
CA ASN A 79 33.37 -40.30 5.71
C ASN A 79 34.43 -39.59 4.85
N PRO A 80 35.22 -38.65 5.41
CA PRO A 80 36.46 -38.25 4.76
C PRO A 80 37.23 -39.52 4.40
N PHE A 81 37.54 -39.68 3.11
CA PHE A 81 38.30 -40.85 2.70
C PHE A 81 39.69 -40.78 3.33
N ASP A 82 40.14 -41.89 3.90
CA ASP A 82 41.49 -42.00 4.42
C ASP A 82 42.47 -42.39 3.31
N GLU A 83 43.74 -42.10 3.55
CA GLU A 83 44.83 -42.41 2.63
C GLU A 83 44.83 -43.89 2.18
N PRO A 84 44.69 -44.90 3.07
CA PRO A 84 44.71 -46.30 2.66
C PRO A 84 43.57 -46.70 1.73
N MET A 85 42.36 -46.14 1.92
CA MET A 85 41.24 -46.44 1.02
C MET A 85 41.48 -45.86 -0.37
N LEU A 86 41.97 -44.61 -0.46
CA LEU A 86 42.23 -43.97 -1.74
C LEU A 86 43.39 -44.64 -2.48
N GLU A 87 44.47 -44.95 -1.76
CA GLU A 87 45.62 -45.70 -2.29
C GLU A 87 45.18 -47.03 -2.91
N ARG A 88 44.40 -47.82 -2.15
CA ARG A 88 43.85 -49.09 -2.65
C ARG A 88 42.98 -48.90 -3.88
N HIS A 89 42.09 -47.90 -3.88
CA HIS A 89 41.21 -47.62 -5.02
C HIS A 89 42.00 -47.26 -6.28
N MET A 90 43.10 -46.52 -6.16
CA MET A 90 43.99 -46.15 -7.27
C MET A 90 44.83 -47.33 -7.76
N MET A 91 45.38 -48.15 -6.86
CA MET A 91 46.11 -49.38 -7.20
C MET A 91 45.22 -50.38 -7.95
N ASP A 92 43.97 -50.55 -7.49
CA ASP A 92 43.01 -51.48 -8.08
C ASP A 92 42.43 -51.02 -9.43
N MET A 93 42.79 -49.83 -9.94
CA MET A 93 42.34 -49.35 -11.24
C MET A 93 42.98 -50.17 -12.37
N ARG A 94 42.15 -50.64 -13.29
CA ARG A 94 42.53 -51.28 -14.56
C ARG A 94 42.40 -50.26 -15.71
N PRO A 95 43.06 -50.48 -16.87
CA PRO A 95 42.82 -49.66 -18.05
C PRO A 95 41.32 -49.60 -18.39
N GLY A 96 40.79 -48.40 -18.58
CA GLY A 96 39.37 -48.08 -18.76
C GLY A 96 38.61 -47.74 -17.48
N ASP A 97 39.20 -47.89 -16.28
CA ASP A 97 38.56 -47.49 -15.02
C ASP A 97 38.60 -45.98 -14.80
N ILE A 98 37.57 -45.51 -14.09
CA ILE A 98 37.37 -44.10 -13.73
C ILE A 98 37.18 -44.03 -12.21
N LEU A 99 37.84 -43.08 -11.57
CA LEU A 99 37.65 -42.74 -10.16
C LEU A 99 37.22 -41.28 -10.08
N SER A 100 36.14 -40.98 -9.37
CA SER A 100 35.68 -39.60 -9.13
C SER A 100 35.78 -39.31 -7.64
N LEU A 101 36.25 -38.13 -7.29
CA LEU A 101 36.44 -37.67 -5.91
C LEU A 101 35.88 -36.26 -5.74
N HIS A 102 35.33 -36.00 -4.56
CA HIS A 102 34.93 -34.67 -4.10
C HIS A 102 35.85 -34.27 -2.95
N ILE A 103 36.72 -33.28 -3.19
CA ILE A 103 37.59 -32.69 -2.18
C ILE A 103 36.79 -31.58 -1.50
N ARG A 104 36.10 -31.96 -0.42
CA ARG A 104 35.03 -31.16 0.17
C ARG A 104 35.51 -29.81 0.68
N GLU A 105 36.55 -29.81 1.51
CA GLU A 105 37.02 -28.59 2.18
C GLU A 105 37.75 -27.62 1.23
N GLN A 106 38.11 -28.07 0.02
CA GLN A 106 38.69 -27.24 -1.06
C GLN A 106 37.76 -27.04 -2.26
N ASN A 107 36.45 -27.32 -2.11
CA ASN A 107 35.43 -27.06 -3.15
C ASN A 107 35.83 -27.55 -4.57
N ALA A 108 36.47 -28.72 -4.66
CA ALA A 108 37.02 -29.22 -5.91
C ALA A 108 36.61 -30.67 -6.19
N ALA A 109 36.52 -31.00 -7.47
CA ALA A 109 36.30 -32.35 -7.96
C ALA A 109 37.52 -32.82 -8.72
N VAL A 110 37.91 -34.08 -8.52
CA VAL A 110 39.01 -34.73 -9.22
C VAL A 110 38.48 -36.01 -9.89
N ILE A 111 38.62 -36.13 -11.20
CA ILE A 111 38.30 -37.33 -11.97
C ILE A 111 39.60 -37.94 -12.49
N ILE A 112 39.87 -39.17 -12.11
CA ILE A 112 41.06 -39.92 -12.50
C ILE A 112 40.64 -40.99 -13.52
N ARG A 113 41.28 -41.01 -14.69
CA ARG A 113 41.02 -41.98 -15.76
C ARG A 113 42.27 -42.75 -16.09
N LYS A 114 42.19 -44.08 -16.08
CA LYS A 114 43.34 -44.94 -16.38
C LYS A 114 43.26 -45.45 -17.82
N THR A 115 44.29 -45.21 -18.60
CA THR A 115 44.46 -45.79 -19.94
C THR A 115 45.60 -46.82 -19.91
N PRO A 116 45.83 -47.59 -20.99
CA PRO A 116 46.96 -48.51 -21.04
C PRO A 116 48.34 -47.83 -20.95
N SER A 117 48.46 -46.58 -21.39
CA SER A 117 49.73 -45.86 -21.52
C SER A 117 49.89 -44.68 -20.54
N SER A 118 48.79 -44.18 -19.97
CA SER A 118 48.78 -43.01 -19.10
C SER A 118 47.63 -43.01 -18.09
N THR A 119 47.73 -42.17 -17.06
CA THR A 119 46.62 -41.83 -16.15
C THR A 119 46.35 -40.33 -16.27
N THR A 120 45.10 -39.96 -16.53
CA THR A 120 44.65 -38.57 -16.65
C THR A 120 43.97 -38.10 -15.38
N PHE A 121 44.31 -36.91 -14.89
CA PHE A 121 43.70 -36.24 -13.75
C PHE A 121 42.96 -34.99 -14.24
N GLU A 122 41.63 -34.99 -14.18
CA GLU A 122 40.75 -33.90 -14.59
C GLU A 122 40.20 -33.18 -13.34
N ILE A 123 40.35 -31.86 -13.26
CA ILE A 123 40.01 -31.08 -12.07
C ILE A 123 39.00 -29.99 -12.39
N PHE A 124 38.03 -29.75 -11.51
CA PHE A 124 37.15 -28.58 -11.62
C PHE A 124 36.55 -28.15 -10.27
N GLU A 125 36.14 -26.90 -10.19
CA GLU A 125 35.43 -26.34 -9.03
C GLU A 125 34.01 -26.91 -8.92
N ALA A 126 33.62 -27.37 -7.73
CA ALA A 126 32.36 -28.07 -7.50
C ALA A 126 31.17 -27.13 -7.25
N GLN A 127 31.37 -25.98 -6.60
CA GLN A 127 30.38 -24.93 -6.38
C GLN A 127 30.93 -23.55 -6.74
N ALA A 128 30.13 -22.70 -7.37
CA ALA A 128 30.53 -21.32 -7.67
C ALA A 128 30.39 -20.39 -6.45
N PRO A 129 31.08 -19.23 -6.41
CA PRO A 129 30.84 -18.20 -5.40
C PRO A 129 29.40 -17.68 -5.41
N ASN A 130 28.87 -17.28 -4.25
CA ASN A 130 27.50 -16.78 -4.09
C ASN A 130 27.24 -15.55 -4.97
N SER A 131 28.21 -14.66 -5.11
CA SER A 131 28.12 -13.47 -5.97
C SER A 131 27.92 -13.82 -7.44
N SER A 132 28.62 -14.84 -7.95
CA SER A 132 28.49 -15.34 -9.32
C SER A 132 27.11 -15.98 -9.58
N VAL A 133 26.52 -16.62 -8.57
CA VAL A 133 25.17 -17.19 -8.67
C VAL A 133 24.10 -16.10 -8.64
N MET A 134 24.21 -15.15 -7.71
CA MET A 134 23.19 -14.09 -7.52
C MET A 134 23.23 -12.97 -8.56
N SER A 135 24.35 -12.78 -9.27
CA SER A 135 24.50 -11.71 -10.26
C SER A 135 23.85 -11.98 -11.63
N ILE A 136 23.43 -13.21 -11.89
CA ILE A 136 22.95 -13.62 -13.23
C ILE A 136 21.47 -13.93 -13.20
N ALA A 137 20.70 -13.29 -14.08
CA ALA A 137 19.33 -13.68 -14.37
C ALA A 137 19.32 -15.01 -15.14
N GLY A 138 19.07 -16.14 -14.47
CA GLY A 138 18.91 -17.45 -15.10
C GLY A 138 19.88 -18.52 -14.60
N LYS A 139 20.77 -19.03 -15.47
CA LYS A 139 21.66 -20.17 -15.16
C LYS A 139 23.09 -19.88 -15.55
N LEU A 140 24.02 -20.19 -14.64
CA LEU A 140 25.45 -20.07 -14.87
C LEU A 140 25.91 -21.06 -15.95
N VAL A 141 26.69 -20.61 -16.93
CA VAL A 141 27.21 -21.45 -18.01
C VAL A 141 28.70 -21.71 -17.77
N ARG A 142 29.09 -22.98 -17.65
CA ARG A 142 30.48 -23.38 -17.37
C ARG A 142 30.88 -24.59 -18.22
N GLN A 143 32.19 -24.70 -18.48
CA GLN A 143 32.81 -25.83 -19.15
C GLN A 143 33.47 -26.75 -18.12
N PHE A 144 33.33 -28.06 -18.32
CA PHE A 144 33.87 -29.10 -17.44
C PHE A 144 34.50 -30.23 -18.25
N PRO A 145 35.58 -30.87 -17.79
CA PRO A 145 36.37 -30.49 -16.62
C PRO A 145 37.14 -29.18 -16.87
N GLY A 146 37.88 -28.70 -15.85
CA GLY A 146 38.81 -27.57 -15.92
C GLY A 146 40.19 -28.04 -16.42
N PRO A 147 41.31 -27.84 -15.69
CA PRO A 147 42.59 -28.37 -16.12
C PRO A 147 42.62 -29.91 -16.12
N ALA A 148 43.36 -30.50 -17.06
CA ALA A 148 43.59 -31.95 -17.12
C ALA A 148 45.06 -32.28 -17.39
N ILE A 149 45.64 -33.16 -16.57
CA ILE A 149 47.04 -33.56 -16.65
C ILE A 149 47.16 -35.05 -16.94
N GLU A 150 47.94 -35.41 -17.96
CA GLU A 150 48.27 -36.78 -18.32
C GLU A 150 49.63 -37.17 -17.74
N VAL A 151 49.66 -38.20 -16.89
CA VAL A 151 50.87 -38.76 -16.29
C VAL A 151 51.17 -40.13 -16.93
N PRO A 152 52.39 -40.40 -17.42
CA PRO A 152 52.74 -41.70 -18.02
C PRO A 152 52.52 -42.87 -17.05
N SER A 153 52.09 -44.03 -17.55
CA SER A 153 51.84 -45.22 -16.71
C SER A 153 53.06 -45.71 -15.93
N SER A 154 54.29 -45.43 -16.39
CA SER A 154 55.52 -45.72 -15.65
C SER A 154 55.61 -44.98 -14.31
N THR A 155 55.07 -43.77 -14.25
CA THR A 155 55.04 -42.93 -13.05
C THR A 155 53.72 -43.09 -12.31
N ALA A 156 52.60 -43.16 -13.02
CA ALA A 156 51.27 -43.23 -12.41
C ALA A 156 50.95 -44.58 -11.75
N ASN A 157 51.66 -45.66 -12.09
CA ASN A 157 51.54 -46.97 -11.43
C ASN A 157 52.63 -47.20 -10.37
N ASP A 158 53.54 -46.24 -10.17
CA ASP A 158 54.52 -46.33 -9.09
C ASP A 158 53.83 -46.25 -7.73
N ILE A 159 54.22 -47.14 -6.81
CA ILE A 159 53.58 -47.25 -5.49
C ILE A 159 53.82 -45.98 -4.67
N GLY A 160 55.01 -45.39 -4.76
CA GLY A 160 55.35 -44.15 -4.07
C GLY A 160 54.52 -42.98 -4.59
N PHE A 161 54.36 -42.87 -5.90
CA PHE A 161 53.48 -41.86 -6.51
C PHE A 161 52.03 -42.00 -6.05
N ILE A 162 51.47 -43.22 -6.05
CA ILE A 162 50.08 -43.44 -5.64
C ILE A 162 49.89 -43.08 -4.15
N SER A 163 50.82 -43.50 -3.27
CA SER A 163 50.77 -43.18 -1.84
C SER A 163 50.80 -41.67 -1.58
N GLU A 164 51.70 -40.92 -2.22
CA GLU A 164 51.80 -39.47 -2.02
C GLU A 164 50.57 -38.71 -2.54
N ILE A 165 50.04 -39.10 -3.71
CA ILE A 165 48.81 -38.49 -4.24
C ILE A 165 47.60 -38.81 -3.35
N ALA A 166 47.51 -40.05 -2.86
CA ALA A 166 46.45 -40.45 -1.94
C ALA A 166 46.51 -39.67 -0.63
N ASN A 167 47.69 -39.52 -0.04
CA ASN A 167 47.94 -38.73 1.16
C ASN A 167 47.58 -37.25 0.95
N PHE A 168 48.06 -36.63 -0.13
CA PHE A 168 47.77 -35.22 -0.43
C PHE A 168 46.26 -34.97 -0.58
N LEU A 169 45.55 -35.79 -1.36
CA LEU A 169 44.12 -35.62 -1.59
C LEU A 169 43.29 -35.92 -0.32
N ALA A 170 43.71 -36.88 0.50
CA ALA A 170 43.05 -37.18 1.78
C ALA A 170 43.20 -36.03 2.78
N GLN A 171 44.40 -35.43 2.88
CA GLN A 171 44.64 -34.26 3.73
C GLN A 171 43.83 -33.04 3.25
N MET A 172 43.89 -32.71 1.95
CA MET A 172 43.13 -31.59 1.40
C MET A 172 41.60 -31.77 1.55
N ASN A 173 41.11 -33.01 1.61
CA ASN A 173 39.71 -33.28 1.85
C ASN A 173 39.28 -33.06 3.32
N ALA A 174 40.22 -33.08 4.27
CA ALA A 174 39.95 -32.95 5.71
C ALA A 174 40.32 -31.58 6.30
N ASP A 175 41.36 -30.93 5.77
CA ASP A 175 41.91 -29.70 6.33
C ASP A 175 41.19 -28.44 5.84
N VAL A 176 40.84 -27.55 6.78
CA VAL A 176 40.30 -26.21 6.49
C VAL A 176 41.45 -25.20 6.49
N LEU A 177 41.73 -24.61 5.32
CA LEU A 177 42.84 -23.68 5.14
C LEU A 177 42.34 -22.23 5.13
N ASP A 178 42.86 -21.38 6.02
CA ASP A 178 42.45 -19.96 6.18
C ASP A 178 42.56 -19.13 4.88
N GLY A 179 43.45 -19.52 3.97
CA GLY A 179 43.61 -18.91 2.64
C GLY A 179 42.47 -19.21 1.67
N ALA A 180 41.76 -20.33 1.87
CA ALA A 180 40.62 -20.74 1.04
C ALA A 180 39.27 -20.18 1.53
N ILE A 181 39.20 -19.62 2.76
CA ILE A 181 37.97 -19.07 3.33
C ILE A 181 37.72 -17.65 2.80
N ALA A 182 36.53 -17.43 2.22
CA ALA A 182 36.09 -16.11 1.78
C ALA A 182 36.05 -15.08 2.94
N LYS A 183 36.39 -13.82 2.67
CA LYS A 183 36.39 -12.73 3.66
C LYS A 183 35.52 -11.57 3.19
N THR A 184 34.74 -10.99 4.11
CA THR A 184 33.84 -9.84 3.89
C THR A 184 34.24 -8.66 4.77
N THR A 185 33.96 -7.43 4.32
CA THR A 185 34.22 -6.21 5.10
C THR A 185 32.92 -5.65 5.67
N LYS A 186 32.78 -5.59 7.00
CA LYS A 186 31.63 -4.99 7.68
C LYS A 186 32.11 -3.91 8.64
N ALA A 187 31.58 -2.68 8.48
CA ALA A 187 31.95 -1.50 9.26
C ALA A 187 33.48 -1.26 9.37
N GLY A 188 34.21 -1.50 8.27
CA GLY A 188 35.67 -1.34 8.21
C GLY A 188 36.50 -2.52 8.73
N ALA A 189 35.88 -3.57 9.29
CA ALA A 189 36.58 -4.78 9.74
C ALA A 189 36.41 -5.94 8.75
N LYS A 190 37.48 -6.70 8.47
CA LYS A 190 37.44 -7.94 7.67
C LYS A 190 37.05 -9.12 8.56
N VAL A 191 36.00 -9.86 8.18
CA VAL A 191 35.50 -11.05 8.89
C VAL A 191 35.35 -12.21 7.92
N ALA A 192 35.52 -13.45 8.38
CA ALA A 192 35.30 -14.65 7.57
C ALA A 192 33.82 -14.75 7.12
N GLU A 193 33.59 -14.98 5.83
CA GLU A 193 32.28 -15.20 5.23
C GLU A 193 32.03 -16.69 5.07
N VAL A 194 31.59 -17.33 6.16
CA VAL A 194 31.36 -18.78 6.25
C VAL A 194 30.22 -19.26 5.32
N ARG A 195 29.45 -18.36 4.71
CA ARG A 195 28.34 -18.71 3.81
C ARG A 195 28.75 -18.81 2.34
N ASP A 196 29.95 -18.36 1.97
CA ASP A 196 30.43 -18.46 0.59
C ASP A 196 31.21 -19.76 0.35
N ALA A 197 31.36 -20.15 -0.91
CA ALA A 197 32.12 -21.34 -1.27
C ALA A 197 33.64 -21.11 -1.07
N ALA A 198 34.35 -22.15 -0.65
CA ALA A 198 35.81 -22.11 -0.53
C ALA A 198 36.47 -21.96 -1.90
N ASP A 199 37.61 -21.27 -1.96
CA ASP A 199 38.38 -21.11 -3.19
C ASP A 199 39.13 -22.41 -3.53
N PRO A 200 38.98 -22.98 -4.75
CA PRO A 200 39.55 -24.27 -5.11
C PRO A 200 41.04 -24.23 -5.49
N HIS A 201 41.76 -23.12 -5.30
CA HIS A 201 43.16 -22.97 -5.78
C HIS A 201 44.13 -24.04 -5.28
N TYR A 202 43.95 -24.61 -4.08
CA TYR A 202 44.83 -25.69 -3.60
C TYR A 202 44.74 -26.97 -4.46
N ILE A 203 43.61 -27.22 -5.11
CA ILE A 203 43.47 -28.35 -6.04
C ILE A 203 43.61 -27.89 -7.50
N SER A 204 42.91 -26.82 -7.88
CA SER A 204 42.91 -26.33 -9.26
C SER A 204 44.23 -25.69 -9.71
N GLN A 205 45.06 -25.21 -8.79
CA GLN A 205 46.36 -24.59 -9.11
C GLN A 205 47.52 -25.39 -8.53
N LEU A 206 47.57 -25.60 -7.21
CA LEU A 206 48.71 -26.27 -6.56
C LEU A 206 48.82 -27.75 -6.97
N PHE A 207 47.77 -28.55 -6.77
CA PHE A 207 47.80 -29.97 -7.17
C PHE A 207 48.01 -30.14 -8.68
N THR A 208 47.37 -29.29 -9.50
CA THR A 208 47.60 -29.26 -10.95
C THR A 208 49.07 -28.94 -11.28
N GLY A 209 49.69 -28.00 -10.56
CA GLY A 209 51.11 -27.66 -10.71
C GLY A 209 52.04 -28.81 -10.35
N ILE A 210 51.74 -29.56 -9.28
CA ILE A 210 52.47 -30.76 -8.88
C ILE A 210 52.42 -31.80 -10.00
N LEU A 211 51.22 -32.08 -10.52
CA LEU A 211 51.05 -33.08 -11.59
C LEU A 211 51.72 -32.64 -12.90
N ARG A 212 51.72 -31.35 -13.25
CA ARG A 212 52.41 -30.82 -14.44
C ARG A 212 53.91 -31.12 -14.42
N GLY A 213 54.54 -31.18 -13.26
CA GLY A 213 55.96 -31.53 -13.14
C GLY A 213 56.26 -33.02 -13.41
N LEU A 214 55.25 -33.89 -13.32
CA LEU A 214 55.36 -35.34 -13.44
C LEU A 214 54.73 -35.90 -14.72
N GLY A 215 54.09 -35.04 -15.50
CA GLY A 215 53.34 -35.41 -16.70
C GLY A 215 53.28 -34.25 -17.69
N LYS A 216 52.20 -34.17 -18.46
CA LYS A 216 51.94 -33.07 -19.39
C LYS A 216 50.49 -32.63 -19.31
N GLU A 217 50.26 -31.35 -19.54
CA GLU A 217 48.89 -30.83 -19.68
C GLU A 217 48.29 -31.29 -20.99
N ILE A 218 47.02 -31.70 -20.93
CA ILE A 218 46.24 -32.11 -22.10
C ILE A 218 44.95 -31.31 -22.16
N GLU A 219 44.38 -31.21 -23.36
CA GLU A 219 43.05 -30.64 -23.54
C GLU A 219 42.01 -31.77 -23.49
N PRO A 220 41.21 -31.87 -22.41
CA PRO A 220 40.25 -32.95 -22.24
C PRO A 220 38.98 -32.70 -23.07
N HIS A 221 38.16 -33.74 -23.27
CA HIS A 221 36.83 -33.54 -23.83
C HIS A 221 35.95 -32.72 -22.87
N ARG A 222 35.67 -31.46 -23.22
CA ARG A 222 34.87 -30.55 -22.40
C ARG A 222 33.38 -30.61 -22.72
N VAL A 223 32.56 -30.63 -21.68
CA VAL A 223 31.11 -30.50 -21.76
C VAL A 223 30.66 -29.15 -21.21
N VAL A 224 29.76 -28.48 -21.92
CA VAL A 224 29.13 -27.24 -21.45
C VAL A 224 27.91 -27.59 -20.59
N LYS A 225 27.87 -27.10 -19.35
CA LYS A 225 26.74 -27.26 -18.44
C LYS A 225 26.14 -25.89 -18.11
N ARG A 226 24.80 -25.81 -18.23
CA ARG A 226 23.99 -24.75 -17.63
C ARG A 226 23.64 -25.16 -16.20
N ILE A 227 24.34 -24.60 -15.23
CA ILE A 227 24.20 -24.89 -13.80
C ILE A 227 23.00 -24.10 -13.26
N ALA A 228 22.04 -24.84 -12.71
CA ALA A 228 20.94 -24.26 -11.96
C ALA A 228 21.24 -24.50 -10.48
N ASP A 229 21.95 -23.55 -9.90
CA ASP A 229 22.29 -23.46 -8.49
C ASP A 229 21.63 -22.18 -7.96
N GLU A 230 21.03 -22.26 -6.79
CA GLU A 230 20.22 -21.19 -6.20
C GLU A 230 20.77 -20.92 -4.79
N VAL A 231 20.88 -19.65 -4.39
CA VAL A 231 21.26 -19.26 -3.02
C VAL A 231 19.98 -18.86 -2.28
N LEU A 232 19.29 -19.84 -1.71
CA LEU A 232 18.00 -19.63 -1.05
C LEU A 232 18.18 -19.49 0.45
N TRP A 233 17.69 -18.38 0.99
CA TRP A 233 17.89 -18.03 2.39
C TRP A 233 16.64 -17.37 2.95
N ASP A 234 16.04 -18.02 3.94
CA ASP A 234 15.06 -17.39 4.82
C ASP A 234 15.48 -17.62 6.28
N SER A 235 15.99 -16.57 6.92
CA SER A 235 16.28 -16.53 8.36
C SER A 235 17.14 -17.72 8.85
N ALA A 236 18.06 -18.21 8.02
CA ALA A 236 18.86 -19.41 8.27
C ALA A 236 20.34 -19.11 8.60
N TYR A 237 21.04 -20.07 9.21
CA TYR A 237 22.49 -19.95 9.44
C TYR A 237 23.28 -20.09 8.12
N LEU A 238 22.98 -21.15 7.35
CA LEU A 238 23.49 -21.41 6.01
C LEU A 238 22.33 -21.44 5.00
N PRO A 239 22.51 -20.85 3.81
CA PRO A 239 21.51 -20.93 2.74
C PRO A 239 21.35 -22.37 2.25
N TRP A 240 20.19 -22.70 1.70
CA TRP A 240 20.08 -23.90 0.88
C TRP A 240 20.75 -23.63 -0.47
N ARG A 241 21.63 -24.54 -0.89
CA ARG A 241 22.27 -24.55 -2.21
C ARG A 241 22.16 -25.93 -2.83
N ARG A 242 22.32 -26.02 -4.15
CA ARG A 242 22.27 -27.31 -4.81
C ARG A 242 23.55 -28.09 -4.53
N SER A 243 23.40 -29.37 -4.20
CA SER A 243 24.53 -30.24 -3.86
C SER A 243 25.61 -30.29 -4.96
N PRO A 244 26.90 -30.10 -4.61
CA PRO A 244 28.02 -30.21 -5.55
C PRO A 244 28.18 -31.63 -6.11
N VAL A 245 27.87 -32.64 -5.30
CA VAL A 245 27.96 -34.06 -5.66
C VAL A 245 27.10 -34.38 -6.89
N TRP A 246 25.93 -33.74 -7.01
CA TRP A 246 25.08 -33.90 -8.19
C TRP A 246 25.70 -33.33 -9.47
N LEU A 247 26.48 -32.26 -9.38
CA LEU A 247 27.23 -31.74 -10.53
C LEU A 247 28.35 -32.72 -10.92
N ILE A 248 29.11 -33.21 -9.93
CA ILE A 248 30.22 -34.15 -10.13
C ILE A 248 29.73 -35.42 -10.85
N ILE A 249 28.67 -36.06 -10.35
CA ILE A 249 28.05 -37.25 -10.98
C ILE A 249 27.69 -36.96 -12.43
N ARG A 250 27.05 -35.81 -12.70
CA ARG A 250 26.61 -35.45 -14.05
C ARG A 250 27.77 -35.13 -14.99
N VAL A 251 28.88 -34.59 -14.51
CA VAL A 251 30.08 -34.33 -15.31
C VAL A 251 30.79 -35.65 -15.58
N ALA A 252 31.05 -36.46 -14.54
CA ALA A 252 31.68 -37.76 -14.66
C ALA A 252 30.94 -38.67 -15.63
N LEU A 253 29.61 -38.77 -15.53
CA LEU A 253 28.81 -39.56 -16.48
C LEU A 253 28.90 -38.99 -17.91
N GLN A 254 28.60 -37.71 -18.12
CA GLN A 254 28.51 -37.15 -19.49
C GLN A 254 29.86 -37.18 -20.23
N THR A 255 30.98 -37.11 -19.51
CA THR A 255 32.33 -37.16 -20.12
C THR A 255 32.84 -38.60 -20.33
N SER A 256 32.09 -39.61 -19.88
CA SER A 256 32.54 -41.02 -19.90
C SER A 256 31.73 -41.93 -20.82
N ILE A 257 30.59 -41.47 -21.34
CA ILE A 257 29.70 -42.19 -22.26
C ILE A 257 29.22 -41.26 -23.36
N ASP A 258 28.65 -41.84 -24.42
CA ASP A 258 28.12 -41.09 -25.55
C ASP A 258 27.06 -40.04 -25.10
N PRO A 259 27.02 -38.82 -25.68
CA PRO A 259 26.06 -37.80 -25.31
C PRO A 259 24.59 -38.20 -25.44
N ALA A 260 24.22 -39.07 -26.40
CA ALA A 260 22.87 -39.60 -26.53
C ALA A 260 22.57 -40.60 -25.41
N GLU A 261 23.51 -41.51 -25.15
CA GLU A 261 23.39 -42.51 -24.08
C GLU A 261 23.30 -41.86 -22.69
N TYR A 262 24.07 -40.79 -22.43
CA TYR A 262 23.92 -39.98 -21.22
C TYR A 262 22.51 -39.41 -21.10
N LYS A 263 21.93 -38.88 -22.18
CA LYS A 263 20.57 -38.33 -22.16
C LYS A 263 19.52 -39.41 -21.91
N HIS A 264 19.69 -40.60 -22.50
CA HIS A 264 18.85 -41.78 -22.28
C HIS A 264 18.87 -42.20 -20.81
N PHE A 265 20.05 -42.37 -20.23
CA PHE A 265 20.20 -42.69 -18.82
C PHE A 265 19.59 -41.61 -17.92
N MET A 266 19.78 -40.32 -18.24
CA MET A 266 19.18 -39.25 -17.43
C MET A 266 17.64 -39.30 -17.45
N VAL A 267 17.00 -39.73 -18.54
CA VAL A 267 15.54 -39.96 -18.57
C VAL A 267 15.19 -41.14 -17.68
N TYR A 268 15.90 -42.26 -17.81
CA TYR A 268 15.68 -43.44 -16.99
C TYR A 268 15.86 -43.15 -15.49
N LEU A 269 16.91 -42.44 -15.09
CA LEU A 269 17.16 -42.02 -13.71
C LEU A 269 16.00 -41.18 -13.15
N HIS A 270 15.40 -40.30 -13.96
CA HIS A 270 14.23 -39.54 -13.51
C HIS A 270 13.00 -40.44 -13.36
N ALA A 271 12.79 -41.40 -14.26
CA ALA A 271 11.71 -42.38 -14.14
C ALA A 271 11.88 -43.26 -12.89
N HIS A 272 13.09 -43.77 -12.66
CA HIS A 272 13.43 -44.60 -11.50
C HIS A 272 13.17 -43.88 -10.18
N ILE A 273 13.66 -42.65 -10.03
CA ILE A 273 13.42 -41.86 -8.80
C ILE A 273 11.93 -41.51 -8.67
N LEU A 274 11.23 -41.18 -9.76
CA LEU A 274 9.80 -40.89 -9.72
C LEU A 274 8.98 -42.11 -9.23
N SER A 275 9.30 -43.32 -9.71
CA SER A 275 8.65 -44.55 -9.24
C SER A 275 8.90 -44.81 -7.76
N LEU A 276 10.13 -44.61 -7.27
CA LEU A 276 10.44 -44.73 -5.84
C LEU A 276 9.65 -43.71 -5.00
N SER A 277 9.56 -42.47 -5.45
CA SER A 277 8.83 -41.40 -4.75
C SER A 277 7.31 -41.55 -4.81
N ALA A 278 6.76 -42.16 -5.87
CA ALA A 278 5.32 -42.39 -5.97
C ALA A 278 4.80 -43.32 -4.88
N GLY A 279 5.61 -44.29 -4.42
CA GLY A 279 5.25 -45.21 -3.34
C GLY A 279 5.32 -44.62 -1.92
N ASP A 280 5.87 -43.41 -1.77
CA ASP A 280 6.18 -42.82 -0.47
C ASP A 280 5.16 -41.71 -0.09
N PRO A 281 4.44 -41.86 1.04
CA PRO A 281 3.44 -40.88 1.47
C PRO A 281 4.01 -39.50 1.84
N SER A 282 5.32 -39.38 2.10
CA SER A 282 5.99 -38.11 2.40
C SER A 282 6.00 -37.13 1.23
N PHE A 283 5.75 -37.61 0.00
CA PHE A 283 5.71 -36.79 -1.20
C PHE A 283 4.33 -36.13 -1.44
N SER A 284 4.33 -34.80 -1.50
CA SER A 284 3.13 -34.02 -1.81
C SER A 284 2.69 -34.19 -3.26
N SER A 285 1.39 -33.98 -3.53
CA SER A 285 0.83 -34.05 -4.88
C SER A 285 1.51 -33.08 -5.84
N ASP A 286 1.83 -31.87 -5.37
CA ASP A 286 2.51 -30.84 -6.17
C ASP A 286 3.93 -31.25 -6.55
N LEU A 287 4.67 -31.87 -5.62
CA LEU A 287 6.02 -32.32 -5.86
C LEU A 287 6.04 -33.47 -6.87
N LEU A 288 5.16 -34.46 -6.72
CA LEU A 288 5.00 -35.57 -7.66
C LEU A 288 4.61 -35.08 -9.07
N ALA A 289 3.68 -34.12 -9.15
CA ALA A 289 3.31 -33.50 -10.42
C ALA A 289 4.50 -32.76 -11.07
N ALA A 290 5.28 -32.00 -10.31
CA ALA A 290 6.47 -31.32 -10.81
C ALA A 290 7.55 -32.30 -11.30
N MET A 291 7.75 -33.41 -10.57
CA MET A 291 8.68 -34.48 -10.96
C MET A 291 8.25 -35.16 -12.27
N ARG A 292 6.97 -35.55 -12.38
CA ARG A 292 6.36 -36.11 -13.59
C ARG A 292 6.54 -35.18 -14.79
N MET A 293 6.26 -33.89 -14.63
CA MET A 293 6.44 -32.88 -15.69
C MET A 293 7.89 -32.70 -16.11
N LYS A 294 8.85 -32.74 -15.16
CA LYS A 294 10.27 -32.62 -15.50
C LYS A 294 10.80 -33.83 -16.25
N MET A 295 10.38 -35.03 -15.87
CA MET A 295 10.67 -36.27 -16.61
C MET A 295 10.11 -36.19 -18.03
N ALA A 296 8.83 -35.85 -18.18
CA ALA A 296 8.18 -35.70 -19.49
C ALA A 296 8.88 -34.65 -20.39
N ARG A 297 9.26 -33.50 -19.82
CA ARG A 297 10.05 -32.48 -20.55
C ARG A 297 11.43 -32.99 -20.99
N ARG A 298 12.07 -33.88 -20.22
CA ARG A 298 13.34 -34.49 -20.63
C ARG A 298 13.12 -35.48 -21.78
N MET A 299 12.06 -36.28 -21.74
CA MET A 299 11.69 -37.14 -22.86
C MET A 299 11.47 -36.33 -24.14
N LEU A 300 10.73 -35.21 -24.05
CA LEU A 300 10.49 -34.30 -25.17
C LEU A 300 11.77 -33.67 -25.76
N LYS A 301 12.84 -33.57 -24.97
CA LYS A 301 14.14 -33.05 -25.46
C LYS A 301 14.97 -34.09 -26.21
N VAL A 302 14.65 -35.36 -26.05
CA VAL A 302 15.39 -36.49 -26.62
C VAL A 302 14.60 -37.18 -27.75
N LYS A 303 13.26 -37.00 -27.76
CA LYS A 303 12.27 -37.35 -28.81
C LYS A 303 12.61 -38.60 -29.61
N ASP A 304 13.30 -38.42 -30.75
CA ASP A 304 13.40 -39.41 -31.81
C ASP A 304 14.51 -40.46 -31.59
N THR A 305 15.27 -40.34 -30.48
CA THR A 305 16.42 -41.22 -30.20
C THR A 305 16.22 -42.13 -29.00
N LEU A 306 15.08 -42.07 -28.30
CA LEU A 306 14.85 -42.85 -27.07
C LEU A 306 14.53 -44.33 -27.37
N PRO A 307 15.27 -45.29 -26.79
CA PRO A 307 14.89 -46.71 -26.84
C PRO A 307 13.51 -46.98 -26.22
N ASP A 308 12.76 -47.92 -26.82
CA ASP A 308 11.42 -48.30 -26.37
C ASP A 308 11.37 -48.77 -24.90
N CYS A 309 12.42 -49.45 -24.44
CA CYS A 309 12.51 -49.91 -23.05
C CYS A 309 12.51 -48.75 -22.05
N ILE A 310 13.11 -47.60 -22.40
CA ILE A 310 13.14 -46.40 -21.57
C ILE A 310 11.80 -45.68 -21.64
N VAL A 311 11.19 -45.61 -22.83
CA VAL A 311 9.85 -45.05 -23.01
C VAL A 311 8.84 -45.81 -22.16
N LYS A 312 8.92 -47.14 -22.14
CA LYS A 312 8.08 -48.00 -21.30
C LYS A 312 8.27 -47.69 -19.81
N ALA A 313 9.51 -47.69 -19.31
CA ALA A 313 9.81 -47.39 -17.91
C ALA A 313 9.29 -46.00 -17.48
N ALA A 314 9.44 -44.99 -18.34
CA ALA A 314 8.94 -43.63 -18.05
C ALA A 314 7.40 -43.54 -18.10
N LYS A 315 6.74 -44.26 -19.02
CA LYS A 315 5.28 -44.36 -19.06
C LYS A 315 4.72 -45.03 -17.81
N GLU A 316 5.34 -46.11 -17.35
CA GLU A 316 4.96 -46.81 -16.12
C GLU A 316 5.09 -45.90 -14.89
N ALA A 317 6.23 -45.23 -14.71
CA ALA A 317 6.43 -44.26 -13.62
C ALA A 317 5.39 -43.13 -13.66
N SER A 318 5.09 -42.61 -14.85
CA SER A 318 4.08 -41.57 -15.03
C SER A 318 2.66 -42.06 -14.69
N GLY A 319 2.28 -43.26 -15.13
CA GLY A 319 0.95 -43.83 -14.88
C GLY A 319 0.72 -44.16 -13.40
N GLN A 320 1.74 -44.68 -12.72
CA GLN A 320 1.71 -44.89 -11.26
C GLN A 320 1.47 -43.57 -10.53
N THR A 321 2.19 -42.51 -10.92
CA THR A 321 2.04 -41.17 -10.34
C THR A 321 0.65 -40.58 -10.60
N GLU A 322 0.13 -40.72 -11.83
CA GLU A 322 -1.20 -40.24 -12.22
C GLU A 322 -2.32 -40.87 -11.39
N THR A 323 -2.24 -42.18 -11.19
CA THR A 323 -3.21 -42.93 -10.40
C THR A 323 -3.31 -42.37 -8.97
N ILE A 324 -2.17 -42.02 -8.38
CA ILE A 324 -2.11 -41.44 -7.03
C ILE A 324 -2.69 -40.02 -7.01
N LEU A 325 -2.33 -39.18 -7.97
CA LEU A 325 -2.82 -37.80 -8.04
C LEU A 325 -4.34 -37.76 -8.25
N GLN A 326 -4.88 -38.59 -9.13
CA GLN A 326 -6.33 -38.66 -9.38
C GLN A 326 -7.09 -39.15 -8.14
N ARG A 327 -6.54 -40.16 -7.44
CA ARG A 327 -7.12 -40.67 -6.19
C ARG A 327 -7.21 -39.55 -5.14
N ARG A 328 -6.14 -38.78 -4.96
CA ARG A 328 -6.10 -37.64 -4.02
C ARG A 328 -7.08 -36.53 -4.44
N TRP A 329 -7.22 -36.25 -5.73
CA TRP A 329 -8.15 -35.22 -6.25
C TRP A 329 -9.62 -35.59 -6.05
N ASN A 330 -10.01 -36.83 -6.36
CA ASN A 330 -11.39 -37.29 -6.17
C ASN A 330 -11.84 -37.19 -4.71
N ALA A 331 -10.94 -37.46 -3.75
CA ALA A 331 -11.22 -37.30 -2.33
C ALA A 331 -11.57 -35.85 -1.94
N VAL A 332 -10.92 -34.86 -2.57
CA VAL A 332 -11.20 -33.44 -2.37
C VAL A 332 -12.55 -33.05 -2.99
N GLN A 333 -12.85 -33.51 -4.21
CA GLN A 333 -14.10 -33.16 -4.90
C GLN A 333 -15.35 -33.67 -4.17
N ASN A 334 -15.26 -34.80 -3.48
CA ASN A 334 -16.37 -35.37 -2.72
C ASN A 334 -16.71 -34.60 -1.43
N GLN A 335 -15.91 -33.60 -1.02
CA GLN A 335 -16.11 -32.81 0.19
C GLN A 335 -16.84 -31.46 -0.07
N VAL A 336 -17.20 -31.13 -1.32
CA VAL A 336 -17.81 -29.84 -1.68
C VAL A 336 -19.27 -30.04 -2.16
N PRO A 337 -20.30 -29.39 -1.55
CA PRO A 337 -21.68 -29.52 -1.99
C PRO A 337 -21.92 -28.84 -3.35
N ARG A 338 -22.65 -29.50 -4.25
CA ARG A 338 -23.08 -28.92 -5.54
C ARG A 338 -24.44 -28.23 -5.37
N PHE A 339 -24.55 -26.97 -5.78
CA PHE A 339 -25.83 -26.29 -5.99
C PHE A 339 -26.38 -26.64 -7.39
N GLY A 340 -27.66 -26.99 -7.47
CA GLY A 340 -28.40 -27.19 -8.73
C GLY A 340 -29.28 -25.97 -9.08
N PRO A 341 -29.72 -25.82 -10.35
CA PRO A 341 -30.56 -24.70 -10.78
C PRO A 341 -32.05 -24.93 -10.44
N LEU A 342 -32.73 -23.93 -9.87
CA LEU A 342 -34.18 -23.95 -9.62
C LEU A 342 -34.95 -23.37 -10.83
N GLU A 343 -36.00 -24.07 -11.24
CA GLU A 343 -37.05 -23.55 -12.14
C GLU A 343 -38.22 -22.99 -11.31
N LEU A 344 -38.62 -21.72 -11.53
CA LEU A 344 -39.74 -21.05 -10.84
C LEU A 344 -40.71 -20.43 -11.87
N ASP A 345 -42.02 -20.67 -11.69
CA ASP A 345 -43.10 -20.06 -12.49
C ASP A 345 -43.53 -18.70 -11.90
N LEU A 346 -43.04 -17.64 -12.52
CA LEU A 346 -43.23 -16.25 -12.10
C LEU A 346 -44.67 -15.73 -12.26
N LYS A 347 -45.48 -16.32 -13.14
CA LYS A 347 -46.74 -15.71 -13.58
C LYS A 347 -47.86 -15.80 -12.55
N ASN A 348 -47.89 -16.89 -11.77
CA ASN A 348 -48.88 -17.11 -10.72
C ASN A 348 -48.43 -16.57 -9.35
N SER A 349 -47.15 -16.24 -9.21
CA SER A 349 -46.56 -15.80 -7.95
C SER A 349 -46.85 -14.33 -7.60
N ILE A 350 -47.52 -13.59 -8.50
CA ILE A 350 -47.84 -12.14 -8.36
C ILE A 350 -49.30 -11.83 -7.98
N ILE A 351 -50.16 -12.84 -7.77
CA ILE A 351 -51.58 -12.65 -7.40
C ILE A 351 -51.80 -13.07 -5.94
N GLN A 352 -52.16 -12.14 -5.05
CA GLN A 352 -52.52 -12.43 -3.65
C GLN A 352 -53.99 -12.07 -3.35
N THR A 353 -54.73 -13.04 -2.82
CA THR A 353 -56.08 -12.84 -2.28
C THR A 353 -56.04 -12.61 -0.77
N LEU A 354 -56.73 -11.58 -0.27
CA LEU A 354 -56.85 -11.23 1.16
C LEU A 354 -58.27 -11.47 1.71
N PRO A 355 -58.74 -12.73 1.78
CA PRO A 355 -60.15 -13.06 2.04
C PRO A 355 -60.66 -12.64 3.44
N ASN A 356 -59.75 -12.43 4.41
CA ASN A 356 -60.11 -12.17 5.82
C ASN A 356 -59.99 -10.69 6.24
N SER A 357 -59.66 -9.78 5.33
CA SER A 357 -59.36 -8.37 5.68
C SER A 357 -60.61 -7.48 5.75
N ARG A 358 -61.77 -7.94 5.24
CA ARG A 358 -62.98 -7.10 5.08
C ARG A 358 -63.50 -6.54 6.40
N ALA A 359 -63.63 -7.36 7.44
CA ALA A 359 -64.15 -6.93 8.74
C ALA A 359 -63.24 -5.88 9.42
N TYR A 360 -61.92 -6.05 9.31
CA TYR A 360 -60.95 -5.08 9.80
C TYR A 360 -61.00 -3.76 9.03
N LEU A 361 -61.06 -3.82 7.69
CA LEU A 361 -61.18 -2.62 6.85
C LEU A 361 -62.50 -1.87 7.10
N ASP A 362 -63.62 -2.59 7.27
CA ASP A 362 -64.90 -1.99 7.67
C ASP A 362 -64.82 -1.33 9.05
N GLN A 363 -64.09 -1.93 10.01
CA GLN A 363 -63.88 -1.35 11.34
C GLN A 363 -63.03 -0.06 11.29
N VAL A 364 -61.96 -0.04 10.48
CA VAL A 364 -61.09 1.14 10.28
C VAL A 364 -61.84 2.26 9.54
N LEU A 365 -62.67 1.94 8.56
CA LEU A 365 -63.45 2.92 7.80
C LEU A 365 -64.63 3.50 8.60
N ARG A 366 -65.25 2.71 9.49
CA ARG A 366 -66.39 3.13 10.32
C ARG A 366 -65.99 3.77 11.64
N GLY A 367 -64.86 3.37 12.22
CA GLY A 367 -64.33 3.93 13.44
C GLY A 367 -63.34 5.04 13.15
N ARG A 368 -63.73 6.31 13.28
CA ARG A 368 -62.76 7.34 13.71
C ARG A 368 -62.43 6.99 15.17
N PRO A 369 -61.26 6.42 15.50
CA PRO A 369 -60.91 6.25 16.90
C PRO A 369 -60.82 7.66 17.49
N ASN A 370 -61.32 7.84 18.72
CA ASN A 370 -61.01 9.02 19.52
C ASN A 370 -59.54 9.38 19.30
N ARG A 371 -59.27 10.56 18.72
CA ARG A 371 -57.91 11.12 18.67
C ARG A 371 -57.51 11.39 20.11
N GLY A 372 -56.99 10.39 20.81
CA GLY A 372 -56.20 10.63 22.01
C GLY A 372 -55.11 11.62 21.62
N LYS A 373 -54.84 12.61 22.48
CA LYS A 373 -53.80 13.61 22.22
C LYS A 373 -52.54 12.87 21.75
N PRO A 374 -52.00 13.17 20.56
CA PRO A 374 -50.78 12.53 20.10
C PRO A 374 -49.69 12.76 21.15
N PRO A 375 -48.82 11.76 21.41
CA PRO A 375 -47.74 11.91 22.37
C PRO A 375 -46.89 13.15 22.01
N PRO A 376 -46.34 13.87 23.01
CA PRO A 376 -45.49 15.01 22.74
C PRO A 376 -44.32 14.60 21.84
N PHE A 377 -44.12 15.34 20.75
CA PHE A 377 -43.00 15.13 19.85
C PHE A 377 -41.70 15.58 20.52
N GLU A 378 -40.87 14.62 20.90
CA GLU A 378 -39.50 14.87 21.38
C GLU A 378 -38.51 14.41 20.30
N PRO A 379 -37.89 15.33 19.55
CA PRO A 379 -36.91 14.94 18.54
C PRO A 379 -35.65 14.41 19.23
N ASN A 380 -35.13 13.27 18.73
CA ASN A 380 -33.83 12.77 19.14
C ASN A 380 -32.73 13.72 18.63
N THR A 381 -32.29 14.67 19.46
CA THR A 381 -31.30 15.67 19.06
C THR A 381 -30.00 15.51 19.84
N ALA A 382 -28.95 15.11 19.12
CA ALA A 382 -27.59 15.16 19.62
C ALA A 382 -27.12 16.61 19.78
N THR A 383 -26.26 16.86 20.77
CA THR A 383 -25.62 18.16 20.98
C THR A 383 -24.73 18.50 19.78
N ARG A 384 -25.02 19.61 19.11
CA ARG A 384 -24.20 20.13 18.00
C ARG A 384 -22.93 20.81 18.51
N LEU A 385 -21.88 20.84 17.69
CA LEU A 385 -20.58 21.48 17.99
C LEU A 385 -20.56 22.99 17.62
N VAL A 386 -21.71 23.65 17.68
CA VAL A 386 -21.85 25.05 17.25
C VAL A 386 -21.23 25.98 18.29
N GLY A 387 -20.31 26.84 17.84
CA GLY A 387 -19.74 27.93 18.67
C GLY A 387 -18.60 27.49 19.60
N VAL A 388 -18.04 26.29 19.42
CA VAL A 388 -16.84 25.86 20.14
C VAL A 388 -15.68 26.77 19.77
N SER A 389 -15.13 27.47 20.76
CA SER A 389 -14.04 28.44 20.59
C SER A 389 -12.75 28.01 21.28
N ASP A 390 -12.83 27.11 22.26
CA ASP A 390 -11.66 26.44 22.83
C ASP A 390 -11.46 25.07 22.15
N PHE A 391 -10.37 24.94 21.40
CA PHE A 391 -10.06 23.70 20.70
C PHE A 391 -9.66 22.56 21.65
N SER A 392 -9.38 22.88 22.91
CA SER A 392 -9.16 21.87 23.95
C SER A 392 -10.43 21.03 24.20
N GLU A 393 -11.62 21.54 23.90
CA GLU A 393 -12.87 20.78 23.98
C GLU A 393 -12.94 19.65 22.94
N PHE A 394 -12.19 19.76 21.84
CA PHE A 394 -12.05 18.67 20.88
C PHE A 394 -11.04 17.62 21.33
N ALA A 395 -10.21 17.90 22.34
CA ALA A 395 -9.36 16.89 22.93
C ALA A 395 -10.21 15.71 23.43
N GLU A 396 -9.64 14.50 23.42
CA GLU A 396 -10.34 13.27 23.83
C GLU A 396 -11.47 12.79 22.90
N GLY A 397 -11.51 13.21 21.64
CA GLY A 397 -12.36 12.56 20.63
C GLY A 397 -13.78 13.14 20.48
N ALA A 398 -14.03 14.40 20.89
CA ALA A 398 -15.37 14.98 20.81
C ALA A 398 -15.90 15.10 19.36
N LEU A 399 -15.03 15.41 18.39
CA LEU A 399 -15.41 15.43 16.98
C LEU A 399 -15.77 14.03 16.50
N ALA A 400 -14.99 13.01 16.88
CA ALA A 400 -15.28 11.62 16.52
C ALA A 400 -16.65 11.16 17.05
N ARG A 401 -16.98 11.46 18.32
CA ARG A 401 -18.29 11.15 18.89
C ARG A 401 -19.45 11.85 18.18
N SER A 402 -19.28 13.12 17.84
CA SER A 402 -20.30 13.90 17.11
C SER A 402 -20.50 13.37 15.68
N TYR A 403 -19.40 12.96 15.03
CA TYR A 403 -19.43 12.37 13.69
C TYR A 403 -20.23 11.07 13.64
N ASP A 404 -20.09 10.18 14.63
CA ASP A 404 -20.83 8.92 14.69
C ASP A 404 -22.35 9.12 14.77
N LEU A 405 -22.80 10.24 15.34
CA LEU A 405 -24.22 10.61 15.43
C LEU A 405 -24.71 11.33 14.16
N HIS A 406 -24.00 12.38 13.73
CA HIS A 406 -24.39 13.22 12.58
C HIS A 406 -23.18 13.65 11.73
N LYS A 407 -22.69 12.72 10.91
CA LYS A 407 -21.48 12.86 10.07
C LYS A 407 -21.28 14.24 9.42
N HIS A 408 -22.24 14.68 8.61
CA HIS A 408 -22.11 15.92 7.84
C HIS A 408 -22.21 17.19 8.71
N ILE A 409 -23.04 17.16 9.76
CA ILE A 409 -23.24 18.30 10.66
C ILE A 409 -21.97 18.52 11.50
N ALA A 410 -21.41 17.44 12.05
CA ALA A 410 -20.20 17.50 12.87
C ALA A 410 -19.00 18.09 12.11
N LEU A 411 -18.80 17.67 10.85
CA LEU A 411 -17.71 18.18 10.01
C LEU A 411 -17.92 19.65 9.64
N PHE A 412 -19.14 20.05 9.26
CA PHE A 412 -19.44 21.45 8.94
C PHE A 412 -19.26 22.37 10.16
N ASP A 413 -19.74 21.96 11.33
CA ASP A 413 -19.60 22.73 12.57
C ASP A 413 -18.12 22.89 12.96
N PHE A 414 -17.32 21.83 12.81
CA PHE A 414 -15.87 21.88 13.04
C PHE A 414 -15.13 22.78 12.02
N GLU A 415 -15.45 22.70 10.73
CA GLU A 415 -14.89 23.59 9.70
C GLU A 415 -15.18 25.06 9.99
N ASN A 416 -16.40 25.37 10.45
CA ASN A 416 -16.78 26.71 10.88
C ASN A 416 -16.03 27.13 12.15
N ALA A 417 -15.82 26.23 13.12
CA ALA A 417 -15.04 26.53 14.31
C ALA A 417 -13.58 26.86 13.96
N VAL A 418 -12.96 26.05 13.08
CA VAL A 418 -11.62 26.32 12.53
C VAL A 418 -11.55 27.70 11.94
N HIS A 419 -12.46 28.01 11.02
CA HIS A 419 -12.47 29.30 10.34
C HIS A 419 -12.67 30.49 11.30
N ASN A 420 -13.66 30.42 12.20
CA ASN A 420 -14.05 31.57 13.01
C ASN A 420 -13.19 31.77 14.27
N HIS A 421 -12.56 30.72 14.79
CA HIS A 421 -11.97 30.73 16.14
C HIS A 421 -10.52 30.28 16.23
N LEU A 422 -9.98 29.48 15.28
CA LEU A 422 -8.63 28.92 15.39
C LEU A 422 -7.54 29.99 15.49
N SER A 423 -7.60 31.01 14.63
CA SER A 423 -6.58 32.07 14.62
C SER A 423 -6.49 32.82 15.96
N ARG A 424 -7.65 33.11 16.59
CA ARG A 424 -7.73 33.75 17.92
C ARG A 424 -7.24 32.79 19.01
N TRP A 425 -7.65 31.52 18.94
CA TRP A 425 -7.22 30.50 19.88
C TRP A 425 -5.69 30.33 19.86
N VAL A 426 -5.08 30.25 18.68
CA VAL A 426 -3.61 30.19 18.51
C VAL A 426 -2.97 31.43 19.13
N ALA A 427 -3.45 32.63 18.83
CA ALA A 427 -2.88 33.87 19.36
C ALA A 427 -2.83 33.89 20.90
N ASN A 428 -3.89 33.40 21.57
CA ASN A 428 -3.94 33.31 23.04
C ASN A 428 -2.93 32.30 23.61
N HIS A 429 -2.69 31.19 22.91
CA HIS A 429 -1.79 30.11 23.34
C HIS A 429 -0.33 30.30 22.93
N LEU A 430 0.00 31.36 22.18
CA LEU A 430 1.39 31.78 21.96
C LEU A 430 2.04 32.35 23.24
N VAL A 431 1.24 32.76 24.23
CA VAL A 431 1.69 33.50 25.43
C VAL A 431 1.62 32.68 26.73
N GLN A 432 0.76 31.65 26.79
CA GLN A 432 0.49 30.87 28.02
C GLN A 432 1.26 29.54 28.06
N ASP A 433 1.68 29.08 29.25
CA ASP A 433 2.60 27.94 29.44
C ASP A 433 2.00 26.63 30.02
N SER A 434 0.71 26.59 30.38
CA SER A 434 0.16 25.47 31.18
C SER A 434 -0.29 24.23 30.39
N THR A 435 -0.48 24.33 29.07
CA THR A 435 -1.00 23.24 28.21
C THR A 435 -0.11 23.09 26.98
N ASN A 436 0.01 21.88 26.39
CA ASN A 436 0.70 21.69 25.10
C ASN A 436 -0.29 21.93 23.93
N PRO A 437 -0.36 23.15 23.36
CA PRO A 437 -1.33 23.46 22.31
C PRO A 437 -1.03 22.73 21.00
N CYS A 438 0.22 22.32 20.75
CA CYS A 438 0.57 21.53 19.57
C CYS A 438 -0.14 20.16 19.60
N ALA A 439 -0.23 19.54 20.78
CA ALA A 439 -0.92 18.26 20.95
C ALA A 439 -2.44 18.38 20.70
N VAL A 440 -3.06 19.48 21.14
CA VAL A 440 -4.49 19.76 20.90
C VAL A 440 -4.78 19.90 19.40
N VAL A 441 -3.99 20.72 18.69
CA VAL A 441 -4.16 20.91 17.23
C VAL A 441 -3.89 19.61 16.46
N SER A 442 -2.87 18.84 16.87
CA SER A 442 -2.60 17.52 16.28
C SER A 442 -3.77 16.56 16.46
N SER A 443 -4.39 16.52 17.65
CA SER A 443 -5.57 15.69 17.90
C SER A 443 -6.77 16.12 17.04
N CYS A 444 -6.99 17.42 16.89
CA CYS A 444 -8.03 17.97 16.02
C CYS A 444 -7.80 17.56 14.56
N LEU A 445 -6.55 17.68 14.08
CA LEU A 445 -6.14 17.29 12.73
C LEU A 445 -6.35 15.79 12.50
N ASP A 446 -5.96 14.94 13.45
CA ASP A 446 -6.16 13.49 13.36
C ASP A 446 -7.63 13.10 13.31
N GLN A 447 -8.47 13.67 14.19
CA GLN A 447 -9.91 13.42 14.20
C GLN A 447 -10.57 13.88 12.90
N TYR A 448 -10.25 15.08 12.43
CA TYR A 448 -10.84 15.64 11.23
C TYR A 448 -10.41 14.89 9.96
N ILE A 449 -9.13 14.54 9.80
CA ILE A 449 -8.68 13.75 8.65
C ILE A 449 -9.43 12.42 8.57
N ASN A 450 -9.52 11.70 9.69
CA ASN A 450 -10.16 10.38 9.71
C ASN A 450 -11.65 10.47 9.37
N ALA A 451 -12.36 11.47 9.93
CA ALA A 451 -13.79 11.66 9.69
C ALA A 451 -14.09 12.21 8.28
N ALA A 452 -13.35 13.22 7.83
CA ALA A 452 -13.58 13.89 6.56
C ALA A 452 -13.23 13.03 5.35
N LEU A 453 -12.12 12.27 5.39
CA LEU A 453 -11.77 11.35 4.29
C LEU A 453 -12.83 10.26 4.07
N ALA A 454 -13.48 9.81 5.15
CA ALA A 454 -14.55 8.83 5.07
C ALA A 454 -15.89 9.42 4.57
N CYS A 455 -16.08 10.73 4.74
CA CYS A 455 -17.35 11.40 4.44
C CYS A 455 -17.36 12.10 3.07
N TYR A 456 -16.25 12.72 2.67
CA TYR A 456 -16.15 13.53 1.46
C TYR A 456 -15.58 12.74 0.28
N THR A 457 -16.36 11.75 -0.17
CA THR A 457 -16.02 10.84 -1.26
C THR A 457 -16.65 11.20 -2.61
N HIS A 458 -17.66 12.07 -2.62
CA HIS A 458 -18.55 12.28 -3.79
C HIS A 458 -18.42 13.65 -4.46
N ASP A 459 -18.03 14.71 -3.73
CA ASP A 459 -17.84 16.05 -4.30
C ASP A 459 -16.41 16.53 -4.09
N ALA A 460 -15.73 16.86 -5.19
CA ALA A 460 -14.36 17.37 -5.15
C ALA A 460 -14.27 18.76 -4.48
N ALA A 461 -15.36 19.54 -4.48
CA ALA A 461 -15.39 20.79 -3.73
C ALA A 461 -15.36 20.57 -2.20
N ASP A 462 -16.08 19.56 -1.69
CA ASP A 462 -16.02 19.20 -0.26
C ASP A 462 -14.63 18.62 0.10
N SER A 463 -14.06 17.77 -0.76
CA SER A 463 -12.68 17.30 -0.58
C SER A 463 -11.68 18.46 -0.58
N SER A 464 -11.94 19.51 -1.36
CA SER A 464 -11.11 20.72 -1.40
C SER A 464 -11.23 21.55 -0.13
N ILE A 465 -12.43 21.70 0.44
CA ILE A 465 -12.64 22.36 1.74
C ILE A 465 -11.95 21.59 2.86
N MET A 466 -11.98 20.26 2.80
CA MET A 466 -11.22 19.42 3.73
C MET A 466 -9.72 19.68 3.64
N ALA A 467 -9.16 19.63 2.43
CA ALA A 467 -7.73 19.90 2.22
C ALA A 467 -7.34 21.31 2.71
N LEU A 468 -8.19 22.30 2.46
CA LEU A 468 -8.03 23.67 2.93
C LEU A 468 -7.99 23.74 4.47
N THR A 469 -8.94 23.10 5.13
CA THR A 469 -9.05 23.07 6.60
C THR A 469 -7.87 22.34 7.25
N ILE A 470 -7.36 21.28 6.62
CA ILE A 470 -6.16 20.56 7.09
C ILE A 470 -4.91 21.45 7.04
N ILE A 471 -4.72 22.23 5.97
CA ILE A 471 -3.58 23.16 5.88
C ILE A 471 -3.74 24.29 6.89
N GLU A 472 -4.96 24.74 7.19
CA GLU A 472 -5.19 25.78 8.19
C GLU A 472 -4.81 25.31 9.61
N LEU A 473 -5.18 24.08 9.95
CA LEU A 473 -4.75 23.41 11.18
C LEU A 473 -3.22 23.21 11.21
N TRP A 474 -2.61 22.83 10.07
CA TRP A 474 -1.16 22.70 10.00
C TRP A 474 -0.44 24.05 10.16
N VAL A 475 -0.97 25.14 9.59
CA VAL A 475 -0.43 26.50 9.78
C VAL A 475 -0.52 26.92 11.25
N ALA A 476 -1.63 26.61 11.93
CA ALA A 476 -1.75 26.81 13.37
C ALA A 476 -0.67 26.02 14.15
N LEU A 477 -0.46 24.75 13.79
CA LEU A 477 0.57 23.91 14.40
C LEU A 477 2.00 24.45 14.16
N ASP A 478 2.32 24.90 12.94
CA ASP A 478 3.63 25.48 12.61
C ASP A 478 3.91 26.75 13.42
N ARG A 479 2.91 27.63 13.58
CA ARG A 479 3.03 28.84 14.42
C ARG A 479 3.32 28.49 15.89
N LEU A 480 2.61 27.51 16.44
CA LEU A 480 2.81 27.06 17.83
C LEU A 480 4.16 26.35 18.02
N ALA A 481 4.58 25.52 17.06
CA ALA A 481 5.87 24.84 17.12
C ALA A 481 7.04 25.84 17.07
N ILE A 482 6.94 26.88 16.25
CA ILE A 482 7.94 27.96 16.15
C ILE A 482 8.00 28.81 17.43
N SER A 483 6.86 29.08 18.07
CA SER A 483 6.85 29.87 19.31
C SER A 483 7.56 29.14 20.44
N ARG A 484 7.41 27.81 20.51
CA ARG A 484 8.09 26.93 21.47
C ARG A 484 9.56 26.72 21.14
N HIS A 485 9.87 26.45 19.87
CA HIS A 485 11.24 26.15 19.40
C HIS A 485 11.62 27.07 18.24
N ARG A 486 12.07 28.30 18.55
CA ARG A 486 12.36 29.36 17.57
C ARG A 486 13.29 28.94 16.43
N ILE A 487 14.20 28.00 16.70
CA ILE A 487 15.14 27.47 15.71
C ILE A 487 14.44 26.82 14.49
N LEU A 488 13.21 26.31 14.65
CA LEU A 488 12.43 25.72 13.55
C LEU A 488 12.12 26.75 12.45
N ARG A 489 12.02 28.04 12.79
CA ARG A 489 11.76 29.13 11.84
C ARG A 489 12.82 29.22 10.74
N ASP A 490 14.05 28.83 11.05
CA ASP A 490 15.19 28.89 10.13
C ASP A 490 15.15 27.80 9.05
N TYR A 491 14.22 26.83 9.13
CA TYR A 491 14.14 25.69 8.23
C TYR A 491 12.90 25.74 7.34
N SER A 492 12.99 25.02 6.22
CA SER A 492 11.89 24.80 5.28
C SER A 492 10.62 24.34 6.01
N PRO A 493 9.45 24.96 5.75
CA PRO A 493 8.15 24.44 6.21
C PRO A 493 7.73 23.15 5.49
N GLU A 494 8.49 22.70 4.48
CA GLU A 494 8.30 21.50 3.63
C GLU A 494 7.04 21.49 2.76
N ILE A 495 5.94 22.08 3.22
CA ILE A 495 4.72 22.28 2.45
C ILE A 495 4.99 23.34 1.38
N PRO A 496 4.83 23.01 0.08
CA PRO A 496 5.08 23.98 -0.97
C PRO A 496 3.94 25.00 -1.04
N GLU A 497 4.28 26.22 -1.46
CA GLU A 497 3.32 27.33 -1.58
C GLU A 497 2.15 27.01 -2.53
N ASN A 498 2.42 26.23 -3.58
CA ASN A 498 1.44 25.88 -4.61
C ASN A 498 0.54 24.69 -4.23
N ILE A 499 0.63 24.14 -3.00
CA ILE A 499 -0.13 22.94 -2.62
C ILE A 499 -1.66 23.13 -2.74
N LEU A 500 -2.15 24.36 -2.59
CA LEU A 500 -3.58 24.71 -2.63
C LEU A 500 -4.10 25.05 -4.04
N GLU A 501 -3.23 25.30 -5.02
CA GLU A 501 -3.64 25.73 -6.38
C GLU A 501 -4.60 24.76 -7.11
N PRO A 502 -4.51 23.43 -6.91
CA PRO A 502 -5.45 22.52 -7.55
C PRO A 502 -6.86 22.54 -6.94
N LEU A 503 -7.05 23.10 -5.74
CA LEU A 503 -8.31 22.98 -5.00
C LEU A 503 -9.46 23.72 -5.68
N LEU A 504 -10.67 23.18 -5.52
CA LEU A 504 -11.92 23.72 -6.07
C LEU A 504 -12.66 24.52 -4.98
N LEU A 505 -12.53 25.84 -5.03
CA LEU A 505 -13.11 26.75 -4.03
C LEU A 505 -14.11 27.71 -4.70
N ARG A 506 -15.31 27.81 -4.12
CA ARG A 506 -16.44 28.51 -4.75
C ARG A 506 -16.95 29.75 -4.00
N SER A 507 -16.59 29.93 -2.72
CA SER A 507 -17.01 31.06 -1.89
C SER A 507 -15.86 32.02 -1.64
N SER A 508 -16.16 33.32 -1.55
CA SER A 508 -15.19 34.36 -1.16
C SER A 508 -14.46 34.00 0.14
N LEU A 509 -15.21 33.44 1.10
CA LEU A 509 -14.68 32.95 2.38
C LEU A 509 -13.52 31.95 2.20
N HIS A 510 -13.69 30.95 1.34
CA HIS A 510 -12.67 29.92 1.15
C HIS A 510 -11.49 30.44 0.32
N LEU A 511 -11.75 31.32 -0.64
CA LEU A 511 -10.71 31.99 -1.43
C LEU A 511 -9.78 32.82 -0.53
N GLU A 512 -10.34 33.57 0.41
CA GLU A 512 -9.55 34.36 1.36
C GLU A 512 -8.77 33.49 2.35
N ARG A 513 -9.37 32.41 2.86
CA ARG A 513 -8.65 31.40 3.67
C ARG A 513 -7.44 30.85 2.91
N ALA A 514 -7.61 30.48 1.64
CA ALA A 514 -6.53 29.97 0.81
C ALA A 514 -5.42 31.02 0.60
N ARG A 515 -5.80 32.28 0.33
CA ARG A 515 -4.87 33.41 0.18
C ARG A 515 -4.01 33.57 1.44
N ALA A 516 -4.64 33.66 2.62
CA ALA A 516 -3.94 33.82 3.89
C ALA A 516 -2.91 32.71 4.16
N MET A 517 -3.25 31.46 3.84
CA MET A 517 -2.34 30.32 4.00
C MET A 517 -1.19 30.32 2.99
N GLN A 518 -1.43 30.65 1.72
CA GLN A 518 -0.37 30.77 0.72
C GLN A 518 0.60 31.90 1.07
N MET A 519 0.09 33.05 1.54
CA MET A 519 0.93 34.14 2.02
C MET A 519 1.79 33.72 3.21
N TYR A 520 1.22 32.97 4.16
CA TYR A 520 1.97 32.42 5.29
C TYR A 520 3.10 31.48 4.83
N LEU A 521 2.80 30.52 3.95
CA LEU A 521 3.80 29.59 3.41
C LEU A 521 4.90 30.33 2.63
N ARG A 522 4.53 31.30 1.79
CA ARG A 522 5.47 32.16 1.05
C ARG A 522 6.40 32.89 2.00
N GLN A 523 5.87 33.50 3.06
CA GLN A 523 6.68 34.19 4.07
C GLN A 523 7.60 33.21 4.83
N ARG A 524 7.11 32.01 5.15
CA ARG A 524 7.89 30.97 5.84
C ARG A 524 9.04 30.43 4.99
N HIS A 525 8.82 30.22 3.69
CA HIS A 525 9.88 29.84 2.76
C HIS A 525 10.91 30.96 2.57
N LYS A 526 10.47 32.21 2.42
CA LYS A 526 11.38 33.38 2.34
C LYS A 526 12.22 33.56 3.60
N GLY A 527 11.68 33.22 4.77
CA GLY A 527 12.38 33.30 6.06
C GLY A 527 13.30 32.13 6.38
N ALA A 528 13.19 31.00 5.66
CA ALA A 528 14.01 29.83 5.89
C ALA A 528 15.43 30.05 5.34
N THR A 529 16.43 29.84 6.19
CA THR A 529 17.86 29.97 5.84
C THR A 529 18.53 28.62 5.61
N HIS A 530 17.87 27.54 6.04
CA HIS A 530 18.34 26.17 5.96
C HIS A 530 17.34 25.30 5.18
N GLY A 531 17.83 24.15 4.70
CA GLY A 531 17.01 23.20 3.96
C GLY A 531 16.03 22.41 4.84
N SER A 532 15.74 21.18 4.40
CA SER A 532 14.75 20.33 5.03
C SER A 532 15.17 19.80 6.41
N VAL A 533 14.22 19.76 7.36
CA VAL A 533 14.43 19.09 8.67
C VAL A 533 14.43 17.57 8.56
N PHE A 534 14.01 17.04 7.40
CA PHE A 534 14.01 15.62 7.05
C PHE A 534 15.28 15.21 6.26
N SER A 535 16.30 16.07 6.15
CA SER A 535 17.54 15.74 5.44
C SER A 535 18.18 14.44 5.94
N SER A 536 18.61 13.58 5.00
CA SER A 536 19.38 12.36 5.30
C SER A 536 20.86 12.61 5.54
N LYS A 537 21.38 13.79 5.14
CA LYS A 537 22.77 14.18 5.33
C LYS A 537 22.91 14.98 6.62
N ILE A 538 23.63 14.44 7.60
CA ILE A 538 23.94 15.12 8.85
C ILE A 538 25.12 16.07 8.66
N ASN A 539 24.94 17.33 9.04
CA ASN A 539 25.99 18.36 9.02
C ASN A 539 25.79 19.34 10.19
N LYS A 540 26.72 20.31 10.35
CA LYS A 540 26.71 21.28 11.45
C LYS A 540 25.46 22.20 11.47
N LEU A 541 24.78 22.34 10.34
CA LEU A 541 23.61 23.21 10.14
C LEU A 541 22.28 22.46 10.24
N CYS A 542 22.28 21.14 10.44
CA CYS A 542 21.05 20.38 10.63
C CYS A 542 20.37 20.73 11.96
N LEU A 543 19.03 20.67 11.98
CA LEU A 543 18.20 20.99 13.15
C LEU A 543 18.66 20.23 14.39
N GLN A 544 18.86 18.92 14.25
CA GLN A 544 19.26 18.03 15.34
C GLN A 544 20.56 18.49 16.01
N VAL A 545 21.56 18.81 15.19
CA VAL A 545 22.90 19.20 15.65
C VAL A 545 22.90 20.59 16.27
N ARG A 546 22.23 21.56 15.64
CA ARG A 546 22.12 22.92 16.20
C ARG A 546 21.35 22.92 17.51
N PHE A 547 20.26 22.15 17.60
CA PHE A 547 19.49 22.02 18.84
C PHE A 547 20.31 21.34 19.95
N PHE A 548 21.01 20.24 19.65
CA PHE A 548 21.89 19.56 20.60
C PHE A 548 22.91 20.52 21.23
N ARG A 549 23.54 21.37 20.42
CA ARG A 549 24.55 22.32 20.90
C ARG A 549 24.01 23.42 21.80
N GLN A 550 22.72 23.71 21.71
CA GLN A 550 22.05 24.69 22.57
C GLN A 550 21.48 24.07 23.86
N SER A 551 21.41 22.73 23.94
CA SER A 551 20.83 22.01 25.07
C SER A 551 21.89 21.34 25.93
N LEU A 552 22.10 21.86 27.15
CA LEU A 552 22.99 21.25 28.15
C LEU A 552 22.53 19.83 28.53
N SER A 553 21.23 19.62 28.67
CA SER A 553 20.67 18.31 29.04
C SER A 553 20.98 17.20 28.01
N LEU A 554 20.96 17.54 26.71
CA LEU A 554 21.35 16.58 25.66
C LEU A 554 22.86 16.30 25.69
N GLN A 555 23.70 17.30 25.99
CA GLN A 555 25.15 17.14 26.12
C GLN A 555 25.54 16.27 27.31
N GLU A 556 24.84 16.44 28.43
CA GLU A 556 24.97 15.58 29.62
C GLU A 556 24.57 14.14 29.29
N THR A 557 23.42 13.95 28.61
CA THR A 557 22.95 12.63 28.18
C THR A 557 23.98 11.92 27.30
N LYS A 558 24.58 12.62 26.33
CA LYS A 558 25.67 12.06 25.50
C LYS A 558 26.86 11.62 26.35
N SER A 559 27.29 12.48 27.28
CA SER A 559 28.41 12.21 28.18
C SER A 559 28.15 10.99 29.09
N GLU A 560 26.92 10.82 29.56
CA GLU A 560 26.50 9.63 30.31
C GLU A 560 26.52 8.35 29.46
N ILE A 561 26.08 8.42 28.20
CA ILE A 561 26.13 7.30 27.26
C ILE A 561 27.58 6.86 27.04
N GLU A 562 28.49 7.79 26.78
CA GLU A 562 29.90 7.51 26.53
C GLU A 562 30.61 6.95 27.78
N ARG A 563 30.28 7.45 28.98
CA ARG A 563 30.83 6.94 30.24
C ARG A 563 30.42 5.50 30.52
N ASP A 564 29.13 5.17 30.33
CA ASP A 564 28.61 3.81 30.48
C ASP A 564 29.19 2.84 29.43
N ALA A 565 29.30 3.31 28.18
CA ALA A 565 29.91 2.54 27.10
C ALA A 565 31.37 2.21 27.40
N THR A 566 32.13 3.18 27.91
CA THR A 566 33.53 3.00 28.32
C THR A 566 33.64 1.94 29.41
N HIS A 567 32.83 2.05 30.46
CA HIS A 567 32.82 1.09 31.57
C HIS A 567 32.49 -0.35 31.11
N LYS A 568 31.46 -0.51 30.27
CA LYS A 568 31.08 -1.82 29.71
C LYS A 568 32.16 -2.40 28.81
N ARG A 569 32.82 -1.57 28.01
CA ARG A 569 33.92 -2.01 27.14
C ARG A 569 35.11 -2.49 27.95
N GLU A 570 35.48 -1.80 29.02
CA GLU A 570 36.55 -2.24 29.94
C GLU A 570 36.22 -3.57 30.63
N GLN A 571 34.98 -3.75 31.09
CA GLN A 571 34.51 -5.02 31.64
C GLN A 571 34.65 -6.15 30.61
N LYS A 572 34.28 -5.89 29.35
CA LYS A 572 34.37 -6.88 28.27
C LYS A 572 35.81 -7.25 27.92
N LEU A 573 36.74 -6.31 28.01
CA LEU A 573 38.17 -6.59 27.80
C LEU A 573 38.75 -7.48 28.90
N ARG A 574 38.34 -7.29 30.16
CA ARG A 574 38.72 -8.19 31.27
C ARG A 574 38.17 -9.60 31.06
N GLU A 575 36.91 -9.72 30.63
CA GLU A 575 36.30 -11.01 30.28
C GLU A 575 37.08 -11.73 29.15
N LEU A 576 37.47 -11.00 28.10
CA LEU A 576 38.27 -11.54 27.00
C LEU A 576 39.63 -12.05 27.48
N GLN A 577 40.34 -11.28 28.31
CA GLN A 577 41.64 -11.70 28.86
C GLN A 577 41.51 -13.00 29.67
N ASN A 578 40.47 -13.12 30.49
CA ASN A 578 40.19 -14.31 31.28
C ASN A 578 39.89 -15.52 30.38
N LEU A 579 39.03 -15.36 29.37
CA LEU A 579 38.66 -16.45 28.45
C LEU A 579 39.82 -16.91 27.56
N ASN A 580 40.63 -15.98 27.04
CA ASN A 580 41.84 -16.32 26.28
C ASN A 580 42.85 -17.10 27.15
N SER A 581 43.04 -16.69 28.40
CA SER A 581 43.93 -17.38 29.34
C SER A 581 43.44 -18.79 29.64
N GLU A 582 42.12 -18.96 29.86
CA GLU A 582 41.53 -20.27 30.12
C GLU A 582 41.61 -21.21 28.91
N HIS A 583 41.38 -20.69 27.69
CA HIS A 583 41.56 -21.46 26.46
C HIS A 583 42.99 -21.97 26.32
N ASN A 584 43.99 -21.11 26.56
CA ASN A 584 45.40 -21.50 26.51
C ASN A 584 45.72 -22.58 27.57
N ARG A 585 45.16 -22.45 28.78
CA ARG A 585 45.30 -23.46 29.84
C ARG A 585 44.70 -24.81 29.43
N LEU A 586 43.52 -24.81 28.79
CA LEU A 586 42.86 -26.04 28.32
C LEU A 586 43.65 -26.71 27.18
N LYS A 587 44.23 -25.94 26.26
CA LYS A 587 45.10 -26.45 25.18
C LYS A 587 46.38 -27.08 25.74
N GLN A 588 47.08 -26.42 26.65
CA GLN A 588 48.29 -26.96 27.31
C GLN A 588 47.99 -28.26 28.10
N ARG A 589 46.84 -28.32 28.79
CA ARG A 589 46.40 -29.57 29.47
C ARG A 589 46.03 -30.69 28.50
N ALA A 590 45.56 -30.36 27.30
CA ALA A 590 45.25 -31.36 26.28
C ALA A 590 46.53 -31.96 25.67
N GLU A 591 47.60 -31.18 25.55
CA GLU A 591 48.91 -31.64 25.05
C GLU A 591 49.60 -32.63 26.00
N THR A 592 49.44 -32.43 27.31
CA THR A 592 50.01 -33.30 28.35
C THR A 592 49.19 -34.56 28.64
N GLN A 593 48.06 -34.77 27.96
CA GLN A 593 47.10 -35.86 28.25
C GLN A 593 47.34 -37.11 27.38
N LYS A 594 47.75 -38.23 28.01
CA LYS A 594 48.11 -39.48 27.31
C LYS A 594 46.91 -40.28 26.75
N LYS A 595 45.70 -40.14 27.33
CA LYS A 595 44.50 -40.85 26.86
C LYS A 595 43.79 -40.06 25.75
N LYS A 596 43.64 -40.68 24.56
CA LYS A 596 42.98 -40.08 23.36
C LYS A 596 41.61 -39.44 23.69
N CYS A 597 40.75 -40.08 24.48
CA CYS A 597 39.42 -39.54 24.84
C CYS A 597 39.46 -38.30 25.75
N GLY A 598 40.41 -38.24 26.70
CA GLY A 598 40.58 -37.08 27.58
C GLY A 598 41.12 -35.84 26.84
N LYS A 599 42.05 -36.05 25.91
CA LYS A 599 42.56 -35.02 25.00
C LYS A 599 41.44 -34.48 24.10
N CYS A 600 40.61 -35.36 23.53
CA CYS A 600 39.45 -34.96 22.72
C CYS A 600 38.43 -34.13 23.51
N LYS A 601 38.14 -34.51 24.78
CA LYS A 601 37.21 -33.75 25.64
C LYS A 601 37.71 -32.32 25.92
N LEU A 602 38.98 -32.17 26.27
CA LEU A 602 39.59 -30.86 26.54
C LEU A 602 39.69 -29.99 25.29
N ASN A 603 40.07 -30.56 24.14
CA ASN A 603 40.07 -29.86 22.86
C ASN A 603 38.65 -29.46 22.42
N LYS A 604 37.65 -30.32 22.62
CA LYS A 604 36.25 -30.00 22.33
C LYS A 604 35.76 -28.86 23.22
N GLN A 605 36.14 -28.86 24.50
CA GLN A 605 35.82 -27.80 25.43
C GLN A 605 36.47 -26.46 25.01
N ALA A 606 37.78 -26.45 24.71
CA ALA A 606 38.48 -25.27 24.21
C ALA A 606 37.87 -24.73 22.91
N ASN A 607 37.65 -25.60 21.91
CA ASN A 607 37.11 -25.23 20.59
C ASN A 607 35.62 -24.79 20.65
N SER A 608 34.92 -25.05 21.76
CA SER A 608 33.54 -24.62 22.00
C SER A 608 33.44 -23.27 22.71
N MET A 609 34.54 -22.73 23.23
CA MET A 609 34.55 -21.43 23.91
C MET A 609 34.28 -20.29 22.92
N SER A 610 33.40 -19.38 23.32
CA SER A 610 33.09 -18.17 22.56
C SER A 610 32.81 -17.01 23.50
N ILE A 611 32.90 -15.79 22.97
CA ILE A 611 32.63 -14.55 23.68
C ILE A 611 31.65 -13.71 22.86
N ALA A 612 30.66 -13.10 23.52
CA ALA A 612 29.75 -12.15 22.86
C ALA A 612 30.50 -10.87 22.45
N VAL A 613 30.13 -10.27 21.31
CA VAL A 613 30.70 -9.01 20.83
C VAL A 613 30.06 -7.83 21.58
N HIS A 614 30.88 -6.84 21.96
CA HIS A 614 30.44 -5.57 22.50
C HIS A 614 30.53 -4.48 21.42
N GLU A 615 29.38 -3.91 21.05
CA GLU A 615 29.24 -2.82 20.09
C GLU A 615 29.15 -1.47 20.81
N TRP A 616 29.89 -0.46 20.35
CA TRP A 616 29.74 0.91 20.87
C TRP A 616 28.33 1.46 20.57
N PRO A 617 27.67 2.16 21.52
CA PRO A 617 26.26 2.53 21.36
C PRO A 617 26.01 3.68 20.36
N LEU A 618 26.92 4.64 20.23
CA LEU A 618 26.75 5.80 19.35
C LEU A 618 27.55 5.65 18.04
N PRO A 619 27.11 6.25 16.92
CA PRO A 619 27.93 6.31 15.71
C PRO A 619 29.33 6.90 15.97
N PRO A 620 30.35 6.48 15.22
CA PRO A 620 31.72 6.97 15.40
C PRO A 620 31.90 8.44 14.99
N GLY A 621 31.05 8.95 14.09
CA GLY A 621 31.05 10.35 13.67
C GLY A 621 30.45 11.25 14.75
N GLN A 622 31.15 12.33 15.13
CA GLN A 622 30.69 13.25 16.17
C GLN A 622 29.31 13.85 15.85
N LEU A 623 29.08 14.29 14.62
CA LEU A 623 27.82 14.90 14.21
C LEU A 623 26.66 13.90 14.21
N ASP A 624 26.92 12.66 13.76
CA ASP A 624 25.93 11.58 13.78
C ASP A 624 25.55 11.20 15.22
N ALA A 625 26.53 11.17 16.13
CA ALA A 625 26.28 10.95 17.55
C ALA A 625 25.44 12.09 18.17
N GLU A 626 25.74 13.36 17.86
CA GLU A 626 24.95 14.53 18.29
C GLU A 626 23.49 14.42 17.79
N ALA A 627 23.31 14.05 16.52
CA ALA A 627 21.98 13.86 15.93
C ALA A 627 21.21 12.70 16.57
N VAL A 628 21.86 11.55 16.80
CA VAL A 628 21.25 10.38 17.46
C VAL A 628 20.79 10.73 18.88
N VAL A 629 21.58 11.49 19.64
CA VAL A 629 21.19 11.90 21.00
C VAL A 629 20.02 12.88 20.99
N PHE A 630 19.99 13.81 20.04
CA PHE A 630 18.80 14.65 19.84
C PHE A 630 17.55 13.80 19.56
N GLU A 631 17.63 12.82 18.67
CA GLU A 631 16.47 12.01 18.29
C GLU A 631 16.02 11.03 19.40
N LEU A 632 16.89 10.68 20.36
CA LEU A 632 16.53 9.92 21.56
C LEU A 632 15.58 10.68 22.49
N GLN A 633 15.64 12.01 22.46
CA GLN A 633 14.93 12.91 23.36
C GLN A 633 14.42 14.15 22.60
N CYS A 634 13.93 13.93 21.38
CA CYS A 634 13.44 15.01 20.53
C CYS A 634 12.23 15.68 21.23
N PRO A 635 12.18 17.02 21.34
CA PRO A 635 11.05 17.72 21.93
C PRO A 635 9.71 17.33 21.32
N GLU A 636 8.69 17.20 22.17
CA GLU A 636 7.36 16.74 21.77
C GLU A 636 6.78 17.59 20.63
N GLU A 637 6.88 18.91 20.70
CA GLU A 637 6.29 19.80 19.68
C GLU A 637 6.95 19.63 18.30
N LEU A 638 8.26 19.37 18.26
CA LEU A 638 8.97 19.10 17.00
C LEU A 638 8.58 17.75 16.42
N ASN A 639 8.37 16.73 17.26
CA ASN A 639 7.87 15.43 16.82
C ASN A 639 6.44 15.53 16.29
N ILE A 640 5.56 16.26 16.97
CA ILE A 640 4.18 16.52 16.53
C ILE A 640 4.21 17.25 15.18
N TRP A 641 5.02 18.30 15.05
CA TRP A 641 5.17 19.04 13.80
C TRP A 641 5.66 18.13 12.66
N ARG A 642 6.70 17.30 12.89
CA ARG A 642 7.23 16.37 11.87
C ARG A 642 6.20 15.32 11.47
N ALA A 643 5.49 14.72 12.44
CA ALA A 643 4.48 13.71 12.18
C ALA A 643 3.32 14.25 11.33
N ASN A 644 2.83 15.45 11.66
CA ASN A 644 1.75 16.08 10.90
C ASN A 644 2.21 16.56 9.52
N THR A 645 3.44 17.09 9.40
CA THR A 645 4.02 17.47 8.10
C THR A 645 4.19 16.24 7.19
N GLN A 646 4.67 15.12 7.76
CA GLN A 646 4.73 13.83 7.05
C GLN A 646 3.35 13.38 6.60
N ARG A 647 2.34 13.46 7.48
CA ARG A 647 0.97 13.05 7.18
C ARG A 647 0.38 13.88 6.04
N VAL A 648 0.54 15.20 6.08
CA VAL A 648 0.07 16.10 5.01
C VAL A 648 0.76 15.79 3.68
N LEU A 649 2.09 15.65 3.66
CA LEU A 649 2.84 15.51 2.41
C LEU A 649 2.75 14.10 1.82
N CYS A 650 2.91 13.05 2.63
CA CYS A 650 2.93 11.68 2.14
C CYS A 650 1.53 11.05 2.06
N ASP A 651 0.71 11.14 3.12
CA ASP A 651 -0.57 10.43 3.14
C ASP A 651 -1.65 11.18 2.34
N LEU A 652 -1.65 12.51 2.40
CA LEU A 652 -2.62 13.34 1.70
C LEU A 652 -2.09 13.82 0.33
N ALA A 653 -0.92 14.45 0.26
CA ALA A 653 -0.42 15.01 -1.00
C ALA A 653 0.29 13.99 -1.91
N GLY A 654 0.42 12.72 -1.48
CA GLY A 654 0.98 11.64 -2.30
C GLY A 654 2.48 11.79 -2.59
N ALA A 655 3.22 12.58 -1.80
CA ALA A 655 4.65 12.74 -1.99
C ALA A 655 5.36 11.39 -1.86
N THR A 656 6.14 11.05 -2.88
CA THR A 656 6.93 9.83 -2.90
C THR A 656 8.34 10.08 -2.39
N ARG A 657 8.96 9.03 -1.84
CA ARG A 657 10.36 9.02 -1.43
C ARG A 657 11.04 7.77 -1.96
N GLY A 658 12.22 7.94 -2.53
CA GLY A 658 13.03 6.82 -3.02
C GLY A 658 13.80 6.14 -1.89
N GLY A 659 13.90 4.81 -1.95
CA GLY A 659 14.79 4.01 -1.09
C GLY A 659 14.31 2.58 -0.87
N GLU A 660 15.23 1.62 -0.83
CA GLU A 660 14.93 0.25 -0.40
C GLU A 660 14.47 0.22 1.07
N ILE A 661 13.41 -0.55 1.34
CA ILE A 661 12.73 -0.66 2.64
C ILE A 661 13.42 -1.70 3.53
N THR A 662 14.75 -1.72 3.54
CA THR A 662 15.50 -2.60 4.45
C THR A 662 15.89 -1.81 5.69
N HIS A 663 15.17 -2.06 6.80
CA HIS A 663 15.51 -1.54 8.12
C HIS A 663 15.75 -2.69 9.11
N HIS A 664 16.55 -2.43 10.13
CA HIS A 664 17.04 -3.46 11.05
C HIS A 664 16.77 -3.14 12.54
N GLY A 665 15.74 -2.33 12.77
CA GLY A 665 15.26 -1.94 14.09
C GLY A 665 15.25 -0.42 14.29
N THR A 666 14.33 0.03 15.13
CA THR A 666 14.25 1.43 15.58
C THR A 666 15.17 1.67 16.76
N ILE A 667 15.56 2.92 16.98
CA ILE A 667 16.41 3.32 18.10
C ILE A 667 15.80 2.94 19.47
N ALA A 668 14.46 2.96 19.59
CA ALA A 668 13.72 2.50 20.76
C ALA A 668 13.98 1.02 21.12
N LYS A 669 14.27 0.18 20.12
CA LYS A 669 14.51 -1.27 20.26
C LYS A 669 16.00 -1.62 20.28
N TYR A 670 16.89 -0.62 20.30
CA TYR A 670 18.33 -0.85 20.38
C TYR A 670 18.77 -0.93 21.84
N ASP A 671 19.13 -2.14 22.29
CA ASP A 671 19.37 -2.45 23.70
C ASP A 671 20.44 -1.56 24.35
N ALA A 672 21.43 -1.11 23.57
CA ALA A 672 22.49 -0.26 24.07
C ALA A 672 22.04 1.19 24.34
N LEU A 673 20.97 1.69 23.72
CA LEU A 673 20.45 3.06 23.91
C LEU A 673 19.05 3.11 24.56
N LYS A 674 18.33 1.99 24.64
CA LYS A 674 16.94 1.90 25.11
C LYS A 674 16.68 2.60 26.43
N ARG A 675 17.63 2.62 27.36
CA ARG A 675 17.46 3.27 28.68
C ARG A 675 17.36 4.80 28.63
N TRP A 676 17.87 5.43 27.58
CA TRP A 676 17.81 6.90 27.39
C TRP A 676 16.72 7.34 26.43
N ALA A 677 16.06 6.39 25.76
CA ALA A 677 14.94 6.65 24.87
C ALA A 677 13.73 7.14 25.68
N ARG A 678 13.47 8.46 25.66
CA ARG A 678 12.31 9.08 26.30
C ARG A 678 11.38 9.63 25.23
N GLY A 679 10.06 9.45 25.41
CA GLY A 679 9.08 10.09 24.52
C GLY A 679 9.01 9.55 23.08
N LEU A 680 9.51 8.35 22.77
CA LEU A 680 9.48 7.78 21.40
C LEU A 680 8.09 7.20 21.00
N LYS A 681 6.99 7.88 21.37
CA LYS A 681 5.62 7.44 21.05
C LYS A 681 5.09 8.02 19.72
N TYR A 682 5.89 8.80 19.01
CA TYR A 682 5.46 9.50 17.79
C TYR A 682 5.76 8.69 16.53
N ARG A 683 4.98 8.96 15.48
CA ARG A 683 5.08 8.32 14.16
C ARG A 683 6.48 8.39 13.54
N ILE A 684 7.14 9.54 13.65
CA ILE A 684 8.49 9.75 13.13
C ILE A 684 9.51 9.46 14.22
N THR A 685 10.39 8.50 13.95
CA THR A 685 11.50 8.15 14.82
C THR A 685 12.77 7.98 13.96
N VAL A 686 13.78 7.33 14.51
CA VAL A 686 14.99 6.93 13.80
C VAL A 686 15.11 5.41 13.78
N ALA A 687 15.43 4.87 12.60
CA ALA A 687 15.74 3.46 12.40
C ALA A 687 17.09 3.28 11.72
N SER A 688 17.68 2.10 11.85
CA SER A 688 18.95 1.78 11.21
C SER A 688 18.75 1.04 9.90
N SER A 689 19.45 1.45 8.85
CA SER A 689 19.52 0.72 7.56
C SER A 689 20.49 -0.46 7.60
N THR A 690 21.27 -0.64 8.67
CA THR A 690 22.24 -1.72 8.86
C THR A 690 21.97 -2.48 10.16
N LYS A 691 22.27 -3.79 10.20
CA LYS A 691 22.10 -4.63 11.41
C LYS A 691 23.21 -4.37 12.42
N SER A 692 22.82 -4.18 13.68
CA SER A 692 23.75 -4.20 14.84
C SER A 692 24.57 -5.48 14.84
N PHE A 693 25.82 -5.39 15.27
CA PHE A 693 26.68 -6.57 15.44
C PHE A 693 26.06 -7.60 16.40
N THR A 694 25.42 -7.16 17.48
CA THR A 694 24.83 -8.03 18.52
C THR A 694 23.60 -8.82 18.05
N LYS A 695 22.93 -8.35 16.98
CA LYS A 695 21.76 -9.02 16.36
C LYS A 695 22.10 -9.68 15.03
N SER A 696 23.38 -9.70 14.65
CA SER A 696 23.86 -10.35 13.43
C SER A 696 24.54 -11.68 13.75
N HIS A 697 24.93 -12.45 12.72
CA HIS A 697 25.71 -13.68 12.92
C HIS A 697 27.11 -13.43 13.52
N TYR A 698 27.52 -12.17 13.62
CA TYR A 698 28.73 -11.72 14.32
C TYR A 698 28.48 -11.36 15.79
N SER A 699 27.38 -11.83 16.40
CA SER A 699 27.04 -11.52 17.80
C SER A 699 27.99 -12.16 18.81
N SER A 700 28.72 -13.20 18.40
CA SER A 700 29.79 -13.84 19.18
C SER A 700 30.98 -14.21 18.29
N THR A 701 32.16 -14.33 18.91
CA THR A 701 33.40 -14.75 18.26
C THR A 701 34.03 -15.91 19.04
N LYS A 702 34.72 -16.83 18.35
CA LYS A 702 35.45 -17.92 19.00
C LYS A 702 36.69 -17.41 19.76
N ILE A 703 37.06 -18.15 20.79
CA ILE A 703 38.28 -17.93 21.57
C ILE A 703 39.37 -18.90 21.06
N PRO A 704 40.63 -18.45 20.93
CA PRO A 704 41.17 -17.15 21.32
C PRO A 704 40.79 -16.03 20.35
N SER A 705 40.62 -14.82 20.87
CA SER A 705 40.23 -13.65 20.08
C SER A 705 41.01 -12.39 20.45
N THR A 706 40.93 -11.36 19.61
CA THR A 706 41.62 -10.08 19.82
C THR A 706 40.66 -9.00 20.35
N ARG A 707 41.22 -7.90 20.86
CA ARG A 707 40.44 -6.72 21.29
C ARG A 707 39.51 -6.20 20.19
N ASN A 708 40.01 -6.09 18.96
CA ASN A 708 39.29 -5.47 17.85
C ASN A 708 38.16 -6.34 17.29
N SER A 709 38.26 -7.68 17.45
CA SER A 709 37.19 -8.60 17.05
C SER A 709 36.05 -8.67 18.07
N VAL A 710 36.32 -8.38 19.35
CA VAL A 710 35.30 -8.41 20.42
C VAL A 710 34.68 -7.04 20.70
N CYS A 711 35.48 -5.97 20.68
CA CYS A 711 35.01 -4.61 20.94
C CYS A 711 34.94 -3.81 19.64
N VAL A 712 33.78 -3.84 18.99
CA VAL A 712 33.55 -3.21 17.68
C VAL A 712 32.90 -1.83 17.83
N ASN A 713 33.07 -0.98 16.82
CA ASN A 713 32.36 0.30 16.73
C ASN A 713 30.89 0.08 16.33
N ASN A 714 30.07 1.11 16.52
CA ASN A 714 28.66 1.07 16.14
C ASN A 714 28.51 0.76 14.65
N GLY A 715 27.80 -0.32 14.34
CA GLY A 715 27.53 -0.73 12.96
C GLY A 715 26.22 -0.19 12.40
N LEU A 716 25.49 0.65 13.15
CA LEU A 716 24.17 1.16 12.77
C LEU A 716 24.28 2.45 11.94
N ASN A 717 23.40 2.61 10.95
CA ASN A 717 23.27 3.80 10.15
C ASN A 717 21.86 4.37 10.32
N PHE A 718 21.77 5.33 11.23
CA PHE A 718 20.52 5.91 11.70
C PHE A 718 19.95 6.95 10.73
N LYS A 719 18.69 6.77 10.34
CA LYS A 719 17.93 7.71 9.49
C LYS A 719 16.51 7.87 10.02
N LEU A 720 15.89 9.02 9.74
CA LEU A 720 14.49 9.25 10.07
C LEU A 720 13.59 8.20 9.41
N PHE A 721 12.65 7.66 10.17
CA PHE A 721 11.82 6.53 9.81
C PHE A 721 10.37 6.77 10.27
N ASP A 722 9.43 6.49 9.38
CA ASP A 722 7.99 6.52 9.61
C ASP A 722 7.53 5.12 10.06
N ILE A 723 7.17 4.98 11.34
CA ILE A 723 6.78 3.70 11.93
C ILE A 723 5.46 3.21 11.34
N ASP A 724 4.49 4.11 11.16
CA ASP A 724 3.13 3.76 10.75
C ASP A 724 3.11 3.20 9.32
N LYS A 725 3.90 3.80 8.42
CA LYS A 725 4.04 3.33 7.04
C LYS A 725 5.19 2.34 6.85
N SER A 726 6.01 2.13 7.87
CA SER A 726 7.24 1.32 7.79
C SER A 726 8.16 1.73 6.63
N THR A 727 8.37 3.04 6.44
CA THR A 727 9.18 3.60 5.34
C THR A 727 10.17 4.67 5.82
N TRP A 728 11.17 5.00 5.00
CA TRP A 728 12.12 6.07 5.34
C TRP A 728 11.43 7.44 5.31
N ALA A 729 11.55 8.17 6.42
CA ALA A 729 11.13 9.55 6.52
C ALA A 729 12.24 10.54 6.15
N SER A 730 13.47 10.07 5.93
CA SER A 730 14.57 10.93 5.49
C SER A 730 14.53 11.16 3.97
N GLY A 731 14.76 12.41 3.55
CA GLY A 731 14.88 12.81 2.14
C GLY A 731 13.82 13.80 1.68
N SER A 732 14.01 14.31 0.46
CA SER A 732 13.12 15.30 -0.16
C SER A 732 11.76 14.69 -0.50
N PHE A 733 10.70 15.48 -0.32
CA PHE A 733 9.36 15.12 -0.76
C PHE A 733 9.24 15.38 -2.27
N ALA A 734 9.05 14.33 -3.06
CA ALA A 734 8.90 14.48 -4.52
C ALA A 734 7.43 14.76 -4.88
N ASN A 735 7.20 15.90 -5.55
CA ASN A 735 5.93 16.31 -6.16
C ASN A 735 4.67 16.17 -5.27
N PRO A 736 4.66 16.67 -4.01
CA PRO A 736 3.42 16.74 -3.23
C PRO A 736 2.36 17.57 -3.97
N SER A 737 1.15 17.03 -4.13
CA SER A 737 0.05 17.75 -4.77
C SER A 737 -1.31 17.36 -4.20
N PHE A 738 -2.19 18.34 -4.01
CA PHE A 738 -3.61 18.11 -3.69
C PHE A 738 -4.50 18.00 -4.94
N SER A 739 -3.93 17.80 -6.12
CA SER A 739 -4.68 17.56 -7.37
C SER A 739 -5.73 16.45 -7.25
N LYS A 740 -5.49 15.43 -6.42
CA LYS A 740 -6.47 14.36 -6.16
C LYS A 740 -7.77 14.84 -5.49
N PHE A 741 -7.69 15.92 -4.70
CA PHE A 741 -8.86 16.52 -4.02
C PHE A 741 -9.51 17.62 -4.86
N GLY A 742 -8.81 18.13 -5.86
CA GLY A 742 -9.21 19.30 -6.64
C GLY A 742 -9.53 18.99 -8.11
N LYS A 743 -9.84 17.74 -8.45
CA LYS A 743 -10.20 17.36 -9.82
C LYS A 743 -11.49 16.55 -9.88
N PHE A 744 -12.34 16.91 -10.83
CA PHE A 744 -13.45 16.06 -11.23
C PHE A 744 -12.99 14.95 -12.17
N ILE A 745 -13.65 13.80 -12.07
CA ILE A 745 -13.37 12.62 -12.89
C ILE A 745 -14.58 12.37 -13.79
N LEU A 746 -14.35 12.33 -15.10
CA LEU A 746 -15.40 12.00 -16.06
C LEU A 746 -15.84 10.54 -15.86
N PRO A 747 -17.16 10.24 -15.95
CA PRO A 747 -17.68 8.89 -15.85
C PRO A 747 -16.97 7.93 -16.82
N LYS A 748 -16.75 6.68 -16.40
CA LYS A 748 -16.06 5.68 -17.25
C LYS A 748 -16.81 5.38 -18.55
N SER A 749 -18.13 5.51 -18.54
CA SER A 749 -19.03 5.35 -19.69
C SER A 749 -19.17 6.62 -20.53
N SER A 750 -18.50 7.71 -20.16
CA SER A 750 -18.63 9.00 -20.84
C SER A 750 -17.99 8.99 -22.24
N LEU A 751 -18.66 9.64 -23.19
CA LEU A 751 -18.12 9.92 -24.51
C LEU A 751 -16.93 10.91 -24.48
N TYR A 752 -16.74 11.65 -23.38
CA TYR A 752 -15.65 12.61 -23.20
C TYR A 752 -14.43 12.01 -22.49
N ARG A 753 -14.44 10.72 -22.18
CA ARG A 753 -13.43 10.09 -21.33
C ARG A 753 -11.99 10.28 -21.81
N HIS A 754 -11.76 10.29 -23.12
CA HIS A 754 -10.45 10.54 -23.74
C HIS A 754 -9.93 11.96 -23.52
N LEU A 755 -10.80 12.90 -23.17
CA LEU A 755 -10.47 14.30 -22.87
C LEU A 755 -10.22 14.56 -21.37
N GLN A 756 -10.13 13.53 -20.52
CA GLN A 756 -9.89 13.70 -19.07
C GLN A 756 -8.67 14.59 -18.78
N TYR A 757 -7.64 14.57 -19.62
CA TYR A 757 -6.43 15.39 -19.45
C TYR A 757 -6.73 16.90 -19.45
N SER A 758 -7.78 17.36 -20.14
CA SER A 758 -8.17 18.78 -20.15
C SER A 758 -8.83 19.23 -18.84
N LEU A 759 -9.28 18.29 -18.00
CA LEU A 759 -9.71 18.55 -16.63
C LEU A 759 -8.54 18.51 -15.64
N GLU A 760 -7.54 17.66 -15.89
CA GLU A 760 -6.41 17.47 -14.98
C GLU A 760 -5.40 18.62 -15.01
N GLY A 761 -5.30 19.32 -16.13
CA GLY A 761 -4.40 20.46 -16.29
C GLY A 761 -4.86 21.44 -17.36
N THR A 762 -4.12 22.53 -17.47
CA THR A 762 -4.36 23.64 -18.40
C THR A 762 -3.20 23.86 -19.38
N THR A 763 -2.21 22.97 -19.36
CA THR A 763 -0.94 23.08 -20.12
C THR A 763 -1.02 22.59 -21.56
N HIS A 764 -2.11 21.91 -21.93
CA HIS A 764 -2.32 21.44 -23.30
C HIS A 764 -2.65 22.61 -24.25
N THR A 765 -2.26 22.47 -25.51
CA THR A 765 -2.46 23.51 -26.54
C THR A 765 -3.65 23.22 -27.44
N SER A 766 -4.21 24.25 -28.08
CA SER A 766 -5.23 24.13 -29.13
C SER A 766 -4.77 23.20 -30.28
N ASN A 767 -3.50 23.29 -30.66
CA ASN A 767 -2.90 22.41 -31.68
C ASN A 767 -2.88 20.93 -31.26
N GLN A 768 -2.63 20.65 -29.98
CA GLN A 768 -2.67 19.29 -29.45
C GLN A 768 -4.09 18.70 -29.55
N ILE A 769 -5.12 19.50 -29.29
CA ILE A 769 -6.52 19.06 -29.42
C ILE A 769 -6.86 18.77 -30.88
N ILE A 770 -6.41 19.62 -31.81
CA ILE A 770 -6.60 19.41 -33.26
C ILE A 770 -5.88 18.13 -33.71
N ALA A 771 -4.64 17.90 -33.24
CA ALA A 771 -3.88 16.70 -33.57
C ALA A 771 -4.56 15.41 -33.08
N ASN A 772 -5.33 15.48 -31.98
CA ASN A 772 -6.02 14.35 -31.37
C ASN A 772 -7.45 14.15 -31.91
N GLN A 773 -7.86 14.84 -33.00
CA GLN A 773 -9.20 14.69 -33.58
C GLN A 773 -9.52 13.26 -34.02
N SER A 774 -8.50 12.45 -34.36
CA SER A 774 -8.67 11.03 -34.66
C SER A 774 -9.22 10.22 -33.49
N ASP A 775 -9.03 10.70 -32.27
CA ASP A 775 -9.49 10.03 -31.04
C ASP A 775 -10.94 10.42 -30.69
N CYS A 776 -11.56 11.32 -31.46
CA CYS A 776 -12.94 11.75 -31.23
C CYS A 776 -13.95 10.63 -31.57
N PRO A 777 -14.83 10.25 -30.63
CA PRO A 777 -15.95 9.36 -30.91
C PRO A 777 -16.88 9.93 -31.99
N ARG A 778 -17.60 9.05 -32.70
CA ARG A 778 -18.49 9.45 -33.80
C ARG A 778 -19.74 10.20 -33.32
N GLU A 779 -20.10 10.02 -32.04
CA GLU A 779 -21.24 10.62 -31.37
C GLU A 779 -21.01 12.08 -30.93
N ILE A 780 -19.76 12.56 -31.01
CA ILE A 780 -19.39 13.95 -30.70
C ILE A 780 -18.92 14.61 -32.00
N SER A 781 -19.41 15.82 -32.29
CA SER A 781 -18.94 16.57 -33.45
C SER A 781 -17.49 17.03 -33.25
N LEU A 782 -16.71 17.15 -34.33
CA LEU A 782 -15.34 17.67 -34.23
C LEU A 782 -15.28 19.10 -33.63
N HIS A 783 -16.32 19.90 -33.85
CA HIS A 783 -16.46 21.23 -33.25
C HIS A 783 -16.68 21.16 -31.73
N GLU A 784 -17.54 20.26 -31.27
CA GLU A 784 -17.79 20.05 -29.83
C GLU A 784 -16.56 19.46 -29.13
N HIS A 785 -15.87 18.51 -29.77
CA HIS A 785 -14.60 17.97 -29.29
C HIS A 785 -13.54 19.06 -29.11
N TYR A 786 -13.38 19.92 -30.13
CA TYR A 786 -12.46 21.04 -30.06
C TYR A 786 -12.86 22.03 -28.96
N ALA A 787 -14.13 22.43 -28.90
CA ALA A 787 -14.62 23.38 -27.90
C ALA A 787 -14.41 22.85 -26.46
N PHE A 788 -14.65 21.56 -26.22
CA PHE A 788 -14.43 20.93 -24.92
C PHE A 788 -12.95 20.98 -24.52
N GLY A 789 -12.06 20.54 -25.41
CA GLY A 789 -10.62 20.56 -25.14
C GLY A 789 -10.08 21.99 -24.97
N ALA A 790 -10.51 22.90 -25.84
CA ALA A 790 -9.98 24.25 -25.95
C ALA A 790 -10.40 25.15 -24.78
N LEU A 791 -11.54 24.88 -24.11
CA LEU A 791 -12.04 25.69 -23.00
C LEU A 791 -10.98 25.95 -21.93
N ARG A 792 -10.19 24.92 -21.61
CA ARG A 792 -9.12 24.96 -20.59
C ARG A 792 -7.71 24.96 -21.17
N SER A 793 -7.58 25.14 -22.49
CA SER A 793 -6.27 25.32 -23.12
C SER A 793 -5.79 26.75 -22.88
N GLY A 794 -4.78 26.90 -22.04
CA GLY A 794 -4.34 28.21 -21.56
C GLY A 794 -5.16 28.69 -20.36
N PRO A 795 -4.58 28.73 -19.15
CA PRO A 795 -5.34 28.95 -17.93
C PRO A 795 -6.01 30.34 -17.82
N ARG A 796 -5.41 31.37 -18.42
CA ARG A 796 -5.92 32.76 -18.40
C ARG A 796 -7.07 32.99 -19.39
N LEU A 797 -7.36 32.04 -20.29
CA LEU A 797 -8.42 32.21 -21.30
C LEU A 797 -9.73 31.53 -20.90
N GLN A 798 -9.78 30.88 -19.74
CA GLN A 798 -10.91 30.04 -19.34
C GLN A 798 -12.23 30.82 -19.29
N TRP A 799 -12.25 32.00 -18.67
CA TRP A 799 -13.46 32.83 -18.56
C TRP A 799 -13.95 33.35 -19.91
N MET A 800 -13.03 33.83 -20.74
CA MET A 800 -13.34 34.28 -22.10
C MET A 800 -13.86 33.12 -22.97
N ASN A 801 -13.25 31.94 -22.87
CA ASN A 801 -13.71 30.74 -23.56
C ASN A 801 -15.10 30.28 -23.09
N MET A 802 -15.40 30.37 -21.78
CA MET A 802 -16.72 30.04 -21.24
C MET A 802 -17.79 30.98 -21.78
N VAL A 803 -17.56 32.30 -21.74
CA VAL A 803 -18.52 33.28 -22.29
C VAL A 803 -18.71 33.10 -23.79
N ARG A 804 -17.63 32.87 -24.55
CA ARG A 804 -17.71 32.57 -25.98
C ARG A 804 -18.52 31.30 -26.23
N GLY A 805 -18.29 30.23 -25.47
CA GLY A 805 -18.99 28.96 -25.59
C GLY A 805 -20.50 29.07 -25.34
N LEU A 806 -20.93 29.92 -24.40
CA LEU A 806 -22.35 30.17 -24.12
C LEU A 806 -23.06 30.84 -25.31
N GLU A 807 -22.38 31.74 -26.03
CA GLU A 807 -22.91 32.41 -27.23
C GLU A 807 -22.88 31.48 -28.45
N GLU A 808 -21.75 30.82 -28.71
CA GLU A 808 -21.57 29.89 -29.84
C GLU A 808 -22.51 28.68 -29.76
N ASN A 809 -22.85 28.24 -28.54
CA ASN A 809 -23.76 27.13 -28.28
C ASN A 809 -23.37 25.81 -28.99
N VAL A 810 -22.05 25.59 -29.13
CA VAL A 810 -21.47 24.38 -29.74
C VAL A 810 -21.43 23.20 -28.76
N LEU A 811 -21.29 23.49 -27.45
CA LEU A 811 -21.27 22.48 -26.40
C LEU A 811 -22.69 22.04 -26.04
N THR A 812 -22.91 20.74 -25.86
CA THR A 812 -24.19 20.21 -25.38
C THR A 812 -24.34 20.42 -23.87
N TYR A 813 -24.76 21.61 -23.44
CA TYR A 813 -24.86 22.01 -22.02
C TYR A 813 -25.81 21.16 -21.16
N SER A 814 -26.72 20.38 -21.77
CA SER A 814 -27.56 19.40 -21.05
C SER A 814 -26.79 18.17 -20.56
N ARG A 815 -25.54 17.96 -20.99
CA ARG A 815 -24.68 16.85 -20.54
C ARG A 815 -23.90 17.18 -19.26
N GLU A 816 -23.80 16.21 -18.37
CA GLU A 816 -23.08 16.31 -17.09
C GLU A 816 -21.59 16.65 -17.28
N GLU A 817 -20.96 16.14 -18.33
CA GLU A 817 -19.53 16.36 -18.60
C GLU A 817 -19.21 17.82 -18.92
N ILE A 818 -20.13 18.52 -19.59
CA ILE A 818 -19.98 19.95 -19.88
C ILE A 818 -20.10 20.75 -18.58
N PHE A 819 -21.04 20.39 -17.71
CA PHE A 819 -21.15 20.98 -16.38
C PHE A 819 -19.87 20.76 -15.56
N ILE A 820 -19.32 19.54 -15.56
CA ILE A 820 -18.05 19.22 -14.89
C ILE A 820 -16.90 20.09 -15.42
N LEU A 821 -16.78 20.25 -16.74
CA LEU A 821 -15.75 21.09 -17.38
C LEU A 821 -15.82 22.55 -16.93
N HIS A 822 -17.01 23.14 -16.95
CA HIS A 822 -17.21 24.52 -16.52
C HIS A 822 -16.98 24.68 -15.02
N THR A 823 -17.42 23.71 -14.21
CA THR A 823 -17.21 23.73 -12.75
C THR A 823 -15.71 23.64 -12.42
N GLN A 824 -14.97 22.75 -13.09
CA GLN A 824 -13.51 22.65 -12.92
C GLN A 824 -12.82 23.96 -13.29
N ALA A 825 -13.19 24.58 -14.41
CA ALA A 825 -12.59 25.84 -14.86
C ALA A 825 -12.91 27.01 -13.92
N ALA A 826 -14.14 27.11 -13.44
CA ALA A 826 -14.60 28.23 -12.62
C ALA A 826 -14.12 28.16 -11.15
N TRP A 827 -13.97 26.95 -10.59
CA TRP A 827 -13.69 26.76 -9.16
C TRP A 827 -12.23 26.44 -8.85
N GLN A 828 -11.44 25.94 -9.81
CA GLN A 828 -10.05 25.63 -9.55
C GLN A 828 -9.24 26.91 -9.28
N LEU A 829 -8.61 26.96 -8.10
CA LEU A 829 -8.04 28.18 -7.53
C LEU A 829 -6.94 28.84 -8.37
N GLY A 830 -6.02 28.03 -8.92
CA GLY A 830 -4.87 28.54 -9.68
C GLY A 830 -3.82 29.28 -8.82
N PRO A 831 -2.74 29.77 -9.47
CA PRO A 831 -1.65 30.46 -8.82
C PRO A 831 -2.09 31.82 -8.27
N LEU A 832 -1.51 32.19 -7.13
CA LEU A 832 -1.62 33.52 -6.53
C LEU A 832 -0.47 34.38 -7.04
N SER A 833 -0.77 35.60 -7.48
CA SER A 833 0.23 36.58 -7.93
C SER A 833 1.33 36.84 -6.89
N GLN A 834 2.45 37.43 -7.32
CA GLN A 834 3.62 37.65 -6.45
C GLN A 834 3.38 38.68 -5.33
N ASP A 835 2.57 39.70 -5.60
CA ASP A 835 2.06 40.66 -4.59
C ASP A 835 1.05 40.01 -3.63
N GLY A 836 0.44 38.90 -4.04
CA GLY A 836 -0.54 38.16 -3.25
C GLY A 836 -1.93 38.77 -3.31
N GLU A 837 -2.23 39.62 -4.29
CA GLU A 837 -3.53 40.28 -4.46
C GLU A 837 -4.47 39.52 -5.39
N ASP A 838 -3.97 39.13 -6.57
CA ASP A 838 -4.80 38.61 -7.65
C ASP A 838 -4.62 37.12 -7.88
N ARG A 839 -5.71 36.50 -8.37
CA ARG A 839 -5.71 35.12 -8.87
C ARG A 839 -5.59 35.16 -10.38
N GLU A 840 -4.43 34.80 -10.92
CA GLU A 840 -4.13 35.00 -12.35
C GLU A 840 -5.14 34.35 -13.32
N TRP A 841 -5.83 33.28 -12.89
CA TRP A 841 -6.80 32.55 -13.71
C TRP A 841 -8.22 33.15 -13.66
N HIS A 842 -8.45 34.14 -12.81
CA HIS A 842 -9.77 34.68 -12.51
C HIS A 842 -9.84 36.22 -12.58
N ILE A 843 -8.81 36.88 -13.13
CA ILE A 843 -8.71 38.35 -13.21
C ILE A 843 -9.96 38.95 -13.87
N GLU A 844 -10.54 38.28 -14.87
CA GLU A 844 -11.74 38.75 -15.56
C GLU A 844 -12.95 38.92 -14.64
N LEU A 845 -13.02 38.19 -13.52
CA LEU A 845 -14.14 38.29 -12.58
C LEU A 845 -14.16 39.60 -11.78
N ASP A 846 -13.01 40.29 -11.71
CA ASP A 846 -12.88 41.56 -11.01
C ASP A 846 -13.31 42.74 -11.92
N GLU A 847 -13.47 42.50 -13.22
CA GLU A 847 -13.86 43.50 -14.23
C GLU A 847 -15.39 43.62 -14.37
N SER A 848 -15.94 44.79 -14.03
CA SER A 848 -17.40 45.03 -14.11
C SER A 848 -17.99 44.84 -15.51
N GLU A 849 -17.21 45.15 -16.56
CA GLU A 849 -17.66 44.95 -17.95
C GLU A 849 -17.82 43.47 -18.29
N PHE A 850 -16.86 42.64 -17.87
CA PHE A 850 -16.93 41.19 -18.04
C PHE A 850 -18.09 40.59 -17.23
N GLY A 851 -18.27 41.03 -15.98
CA GLY A 851 -19.40 40.59 -15.14
C GLY A 851 -20.76 40.81 -15.82
N ARG A 852 -20.99 42.00 -16.37
CA ARG A 852 -22.21 42.31 -17.14
C ARG A 852 -22.35 41.48 -18.41
N LEU A 853 -21.23 41.24 -19.12
CA LEU A 853 -21.22 40.39 -20.30
C LEU A 853 -21.63 38.95 -19.95
N LEU A 854 -21.06 38.38 -18.88
CA LEU A 854 -21.38 37.02 -18.42
C LEU A 854 -22.85 36.90 -18.02
N ILE A 855 -23.39 37.85 -17.25
CA ILE A 855 -24.82 37.87 -16.86
C ILE A 855 -25.71 37.94 -18.09
N ARG A 856 -25.37 38.78 -19.07
CA ARG A 856 -26.13 38.90 -20.32
C ARG A 856 -26.17 37.58 -21.11
N GLN A 857 -25.02 36.91 -21.24
CA GLN A 857 -24.98 35.62 -21.94
C GLN A 857 -25.70 34.51 -21.17
N ALA A 858 -25.56 34.47 -19.84
CA ALA A 858 -26.31 33.56 -18.98
C ALA A 858 -27.83 33.77 -19.11
N SER A 859 -28.29 35.03 -19.17
CA SER A 859 -29.71 35.38 -19.34
C SER A 859 -30.26 34.89 -20.68
N ARG A 860 -29.52 35.09 -21.78
CA ARG A 860 -29.89 34.56 -23.11
C ARG A 860 -29.98 33.04 -23.10
N VAL A 861 -29.05 32.35 -22.44
CA VAL A 861 -29.09 30.89 -22.29
C VAL A 861 -30.35 30.46 -21.55
N LEU A 862 -30.66 31.10 -20.42
CA LEU A 862 -31.87 30.83 -19.64
C LEU A 862 -33.15 31.02 -20.47
N ASP A 863 -33.23 32.10 -21.25
CA ASP A 863 -34.39 32.39 -22.10
C ASP A 863 -34.57 31.34 -23.21
N ARG A 864 -33.48 30.87 -23.83
CA ARG A 864 -33.53 29.81 -24.85
C ARG A 864 -34.10 28.51 -24.30
N VAL A 865 -33.77 28.15 -23.06
CA VAL A 865 -34.14 26.86 -22.47
C VAL A 865 -35.39 26.92 -21.59
N ARG A 866 -35.94 28.11 -21.31
CA ARG A 866 -37.03 28.39 -20.34
C ARG A 866 -38.22 27.43 -20.38
N ASN A 867 -38.57 26.90 -21.56
CA ASN A 867 -39.72 26.01 -21.76
C ASN A 867 -39.35 24.52 -21.86
N ASN A 868 -38.10 24.14 -21.57
CA ASN A 868 -37.61 22.77 -21.67
C ASN A 868 -36.95 22.31 -20.37
N TRP A 869 -37.72 21.63 -19.51
CA TRP A 869 -37.22 21.11 -18.23
C TRP A 869 -36.13 20.03 -18.38
N LEU A 870 -35.89 19.48 -19.58
CA LEU A 870 -34.76 18.58 -19.85
C LEU A 870 -33.40 19.30 -19.83
N GLU A 871 -33.40 20.63 -19.90
CA GLU A 871 -32.20 21.48 -19.86
C GLU A 871 -31.81 21.90 -18.42
N SER A 872 -32.15 21.08 -17.42
CA SER A 872 -31.83 21.29 -16.01
C SER A 872 -30.34 21.58 -15.80
N THR A 873 -29.47 20.77 -16.40
CA THR A 873 -28.01 20.88 -16.31
C THR A 873 -27.48 22.16 -16.97
N THR A 874 -28.12 22.63 -18.04
CA THR A 874 -27.78 23.90 -18.70
C THR A 874 -28.02 25.08 -17.76
N VAL A 875 -29.20 25.15 -17.12
CA VAL A 875 -29.51 26.18 -16.13
C VAL A 875 -28.58 26.09 -14.92
N HIS A 876 -28.28 24.88 -14.45
CA HIS A 876 -27.35 24.67 -13.35
C HIS A 876 -25.95 25.20 -13.67
N THR A 877 -25.47 25.02 -14.91
CA THR A 877 -24.17 25.55 -15.35
C THR A 877 -24.12 27.08 -15.24
N VAL A 878 -25.13 27.78 -15.77
CA VAL A 878 -25.14 29.25 -15.71
C VAL A 878 -25.38 29.79 -14.30
N VAL A 879 -26.20 29.12 -13.48
CA VAL A 879 -26.37 29.45 -12.05
C VAL A 879 -25.04 29.34 -11.31
N MET A 880 -24.29 28.26 -11.55
CA MET A 880 -22.97 28.05 -10.94
C MET A 880 -21.97 29.15 -11.33
N LEU A 881 -21.94 29.55 -12.61
CA LEU A 881 -21.05 30.61 -13.09
C LEU A 881 -21.39 31.97 -12.47
N ILE A 882 -22.68 32.33 -12.38
CA ILE A 882 -23.11 33.59 -11.77
C ILE A 882 -22.89 33.59 -10.26
N ALA A 883 -23.12 32.46 -9.58
CA ALA A 883 -22.77 32.32 -8.16
C ALA A 883 -21.26 32.51 -7.93
N ARG A 884 -20.41 31.97 -8.82
CA ARG A 884 -18.95 32.15 -8.75
C ARG A 884 -18.53 33.60 -9.03
N LEU A 885 -19.18 34.29 -9.96
CA LEU A 885 -18.98 35.73 -10.23
C LEU A 885 -19.29 36.54 -8.96
N LEU A 886 -20.42 36.28 -8.28
CA LEU A 886 -20.79 36.96 -7.04
C LEU A 886 -19.73 36.81 -5.94
N SER A 887 -19.05 35.66 -5.87
CA SER A 887 -17.96 35.44 -4.91
C SER A 887 -16.66 36.19 -5.21
N SER A 888 -16.55 36.87 -6.35
CA SER A 888 -15.37 37.67 -6.74
C SER A 888 -15.70 39.15 -6.93
N ILE A 889 -16.82 39.48 -7.57
CA ILE A 889 -17.13 40.85 -7.98
C ILE A 889 -17.47 41.75 -6.79
N ILE A 890 -16.86 42.94 -6.77
CA ILE A 890 -17.08 43.96 -5.72
C ILE A 890 -18.15 44.99 -6.16
N ASP A 891 -18.32 45.23 -7.47
CA ASP A 891 -19.27 46.19 -8.03
C ASP A 891 -20.73 45.84 -7.67
N THR A 892 -21.36 46.72 -6.90
CA THR A 892 -22.72 46.53 -6.37
C THR A 892 -23.80 46.52 -7.45
N ASN A 893 -23.60 47.19 -8.59
CA ASN A 893 -24.56 47.16 -9.69
C ASN A 893 -24.56 45.78 -10.35
N VAL A 894 -23.36 45.23 -10.61
CA VAL A 894 -23.20 43.88 -11.16
C VAL A 894 -23.74 42.83 -10.19
N GLN A 895 -23.53 43.02 -8.88
CA GLN A 895 -24.13 42.14 -7.87
C GLN A 895 -25.67 42.15 -7.91
N GLN A 896 -26.30 43.31 -8.09
CA GLN A 896 -27.76 43.42 -8.21
C GLN A 896 -28.29 42.75 -9.48
N GLU A 897 -27.62 42.96 -10.63
CA GLU A 897 -27.94 42.28 -11.88
C GLU A 897 -27.84 40.75 -11.73
N ALA A 898 -26.80 40.26 -11.06
CA ALA A 898 -26.62 38.84 -10.76
C ALA A 898 -27.70 38.30 -9.79
N HIS A 899 -28.10 39.06 -8.76
CA HIS A 899 -29.23 38.67 -7.89
C HIS A 899 -30.53 38.55 -8.69
N SER A 900 -30.78 39.47 -9.62
CA SER A 900 -31.95 39.44 -10.49
C SER A 900 -31.95 38.18 -11.38
N PHE A 901 -30.80 37.87 -12.00
CA PHE A 901 -30.65 36.65 -12.79
C PHE A 901 -30.92 35.38 -11.96
N LEU A 902 -30.36 35.27 -10.76
CA LEU A 902 -30.55 34.10 -9.90
C LEU A 902 -32.02 33.93 -9.46
N ARG A 903 -32.77 35.03 -9.28
CA ARG A 903 -34.22 34.97 -9.03
C ARG A 903 -34.98 34.46 -10.25
N ASP A 904 -34.67 34.94 -11.45
CA ASP A 904 -35.33 34.48 -12.68
C ASP A 904 -35.03 32.99 -12.95
N ALA A 905 -33.78 32.56 -12.79
CA ALA A 905 -33.39 31.15 -12.90
C ALA A 905 -34.12 30.26 -11.88
N ARG A 906 -34.31 30.76 -10.66
CA ARG A 906 -35.09 30.09 -9.62
C ARG A 906 -36.56 29.97 -9.99
N ASP A 907 -37.18 31.02 -10.50
CA ASP A 907 -38.59 30.97 -10.92
C ASP A 907 -38.82 29.96 -12.06
N VAL A 908 -37.87 29.88 -13.00
CA VAL A 908 -37.90 28.88 -14.09
C VAL A 908 -37.78 27.46 -13.53
N THR A 909 -36.76 27.20 -12.71
CA THR A 909 -36.52 25.85 -12.16
C THR A 909 -37.59 25.41 -11.17
N PHE A 910 -38.19 26.34 -10.42
CA PHE A 910 -39.30 26.04 -9.53
C PHE A 910 -40.59 25.71 -10.31
N LYS A 911 -40.88 26.41 -11.41
CA LYS A 911 -42.00 26.05 -12.31
C LYS A 911 -41.80 24.67 -12.93
N TRP A 912 -40.58 24.33 -13.35
CA TRP A 912 -40.26 22.99 -13.85
C TRP A 912 -40.45 21.91 -12.78
N LEU A 913 -40.08 22.21 -11.53
CA LEU A 913 -40.32 21.30 -10.41
C LEU A 913 -41.82 21.05 -10.19
N GLU A 914 -42.65 22.09 -10.24
CA GLU A 914 -44.12 21.98 -10.14
C GLU A 914 -44.72 21.18 -11.30
N GLU A 915 -44.15 21.27 -12.50
CA GLU A 915 -44.56 20.46 -13.67
C GLU A 915 -44.19 18.98 -13.51
N LEU A 916 -42.96 18.70 -13.07
CA LEU A 916 -42.49 17.33 -12.82
C LEU A 916 -43.30 16.65 -11.71
N LEU A 917 -43.64 17.38 -10.64
CA LEU A 917 -44.46 16.85 -9.56
C LEU A 917 -45.86 16.47 -10.04
N ARG A 918 -46.51 17.32 -10.87
CA ARG A 918 -47.81 17.00 -11.50
C ARG A 918 -47.73 15.76 -12.40
N LYS A 919 -46.65 15.61 -13.18
CA LYS A 919 -46.45 14.42 -14.02
C LYS A 919 -46.28 13.16 -13.19
N LEU A 920 -45.50 13.24 -12.10
CA LEU A 920 -45.29 12.13 -11.18
C LEU A 920 -46.60 11.68 -10.53
N GLN A 921 -47.45 12.62 -10.11
CA GLN A 921 -48.77 12.33 -9.53
C GLN A 921 -49.75 11.68 -10.52
N ASN A 922 -49.62 11.96 -11.82
CA ASN A 922 -50.52 11.46 -12.86
C ASN A 922 -50.06 10.15 -13.53
N THR A 923 -48.92 9.59 -13.12
CA THR A 923 -48.38 8.36 -13.74
C THR A 923 -48.91 7.11 -13.01
N GLU A 924 -49.56 6.18 -13.73
CA GLU A 924 -50.11 4.93 -13.17
C GLU A 924 -49.04 3.91 -12.74
N THR A 925 -47.79 4.11 -13.15
CA THR A 925 -46.62 3.29 -12.80
C THR A 925 -45.61 4.13 -12.01
N GLU A 926 -45.04 3.58 -10.93
CA GLU A 926 -43.91 4.21 -10.24
C GLU A 926 -42.71 4.29 -11.21
N SER A 927 -42.50 5.47 -11.80
CA SER A 927 -41.34 5.75 -12.66
C SER A 927 -40.23 6.36 -11.82
N ASP A 928 -39.23 5.54 -11.48
CA ASP A 928 -38.03 5.98 -10.76
C ASP A 928 -37.29 7.12 -11.49
N ASP A 929 -37.40 7.22 -12.82
CA ASP A 929 -36.80 8.30 -13.62
C ASP A 929 -37.42 9.68 -13.32
N PHE A 930 -38.75 9.77 -13.23
CA PHE A 930 -39.43 11.03 -12.89
C PHE A 930 -39.13 11.46 -11.46
N ARG A 931 -39.04 10.51 -10.52
CA ARG A 931 -38.64 10.81 -9.13
C ARG A 931 -37.22 11.35 -9.05
N GLN A 932 -36.28 10.71 -9.75
CA GLN A 932 -34.89 11.16 -9.80
C GLN A 932 -34.78 12.58 -10.37
N ARG A 933 -35.45 12.87 -11.49
CA ARG A 933 -35.48 14.19 -12.11
C ARG A 933 -36.13 15.25 -11.22
N THR A 934 -37.17 14.87 -10.46
CA THR A 934 -37.80 15.75 -9.47
C THR A 934 -36.79 16.14 -8.38
N CYS A 935 -36.03 15.17 -7.85
CA CYS A 935 -34.96 15.46 -6.88
C CYS A 935 -33.86 16.34 -7.48
N GLU A 936 -33.40 16.04 -8.70
CA GLU A 936 -32.39 16.84 -9.41
C GLU A 936 -32.85 18.29 -9.59
N MET A 937 -34.08 18.49 -10.08
CA MET A 937 -34.64 19.82 -10.30
C MET A 937 -34.78 20.62 -8.99
N ALA A 938 -35.23 19.97 -7.91
CA ALA A 938 -35.31 20.59 -6.59
C ALA A 938 -33.93 21.06 -6.10
N LEU A 939 -32.89 20.23 -6.30
CA LEU A 939 -31.51 20.57 -5.95
C LEU A 939 -30.97 21.73 -6.81
N ILE A 940 -31.27 21.76 -8.10
CA ILE A 940 -30.84 22.85 -8.99
C ILE A 940 -31.54 24.17 -8.62
N CYS A 941 -32.85 24.13 -8.36
CA CYS A 941 -33.61 25.28 -7.85
C CYS A 941 -32.97 25.83 -6.55
N ARG A 942 -32.59 24.93 -5.63
CA ARG A 942 -31.93 25.30 -4.37
C ARG A 942 -30.51 25.83 -4.58
N SER A 943 -29.79 25.38 -5.61
CA SER A 943 -28.44 25.88 -5.91
C SER A 943 -28.39 27.38 -6.25
N THR A 944 -29.52 27.99 -6.63
CA THR A 944 -29.65 29.45 -6.80
C THR A 944 -29.41 30.25 -5.51
N TYR A 945 -29.50 29.62 -4.34
CA TYR A 945 -29.21 30.22 -3.04
C TYR A 945 -27.77 29.95 -2.56
N ASP A 946 -26.97 29.19 -3.31
CA ASP A 946 -25.61 28.81 -2.95
C ASP A 946 -24.59 29.91 -3.25
N VAL A 947 -24.84 31.07 -2.65
CA VAL A 947 -24.03 32.30 -2.74
C VAL A 947 -23.53 32.70 -1.35
N ASP A 948 -22.53 33.57 -1.27
CA ASP A 948 -21.97 34.02 0.02
C ASP A 948 -23.01 34.61 0.98
N TYR A 949 -22.72 34.56 2.28
CA TYR A 949 -23.69 34.88 3.36
C TYR A 949 -24.30 36.28 3.21
N SER A 950 -23.51 37.26 2.75
CA SER A 950 -23.94 38.63 2.44
C SER A 950 -25.00 38.67 1.35
N HIS A 951 -24.75 37.99 0.21
CA HIS A 951 -25.68 37.91 -0.91
C HIS A 951 -26.94 37.10 -0.57
N LEU A 952 -26.77 36.00 0.16
CA LEU A 952 -27.89 35.16 0.60
C LEU A 952 -28.88 35.95 1.48
N THR A 953 -28.37 36.82 2.37
CA THR A 953 -29.20 37.70 3.19
C THR A 953 -29.99 38.70 2.33
N SER A 954 -29.39 39.23 1.26
CA SER A 954 -30.08 40.10 0.29
C SER A 954 -31.16 39.35 -0.50
N MET A 955 -30.87 38.11 -0.90
CA MET A 955 -31.75 37.25 -1.69
C MET A 955 -32.88 36.59 -0.91
N LEU A 956 -32.93 36.72 0.43
CA LEU A 956 -34.01 36.22 1.29
C LEU A 956 -34.78 37.35 1.99
N ARG A 957 -34.67 38.57 1.46
CA ARG A 957 -35.33 39.77 2.00
C ARG A 957 -36.84 39.79 1.70
N ASP A 958 -37.24 39.30 0.52
CA ASP A 958 -38.65 39.21 0.14
C ASP A 958 -39.25 37.88 0.64
N PRO A 959 -40.41 37.86 1.31
CA PRO A 959 -41.12 36.63 1.64
C PRO A 959 -41.35 35.69 0.45
N ALA A 960 -41.49 36.20 -0.78
CA ALA A 960 -41.61 35.39 -1.98
C ALA A 960 -40.37 34.51 -2.24
N ASP A 961 -39.18 35.00 -1.88
CA ASP A 961 -37.92 34.26 -1.99
C ASP A 961 -37.87 33.03 -1.06
N TRP A 962 -38.76 32.91 -0.06
CA TRP A 962 -38.77 31.76 0.85
C TRP A 962 -39.54 30.57 0.30
N ILE A 963 -40.55 30.82 -0.55
CA ILE A 963 -41.48 29.81 -1.05
C ILE A 963 -40.70 28.71 -1.78
N ALA A 964 -39.90 29.10 -2.77
CA ALA A 964 -39.14 28.15 -3.56
C ALA A 964 -38.10 27.40 -2.71
N LEU A 965 -37.44 28.06 -1.75
CA LEU A 965 -36.43 27.41 -0.89
C LEU A 965 -37.04 26.32 0.01
N ILE A 966 -38.16 26.62 0.67
CA ILE A 966 -38.80 25.71 1.62
C ILE A 966 -39.56 24.61 0.87
N ALA A 967 -40.37 24.96 -0.13
CA ALA A 967 -41.14 23.97 -0.89
C ALA A 967 -40.24 22.96 -1.60
N SER A 968 -39.15 23.41 -2.25
CA SER A 968 -38.18 22.51 -2.87
C SER A 968 -37.46 21.61 -1.86
N SER A 969 -37.23 22.06 -0.62
CA SER A 969 -36.67 21.24 0.47
C SER A 969 -37.59 20.08 0.84
N ILE A 970 -38.88 20.39 1.00
CA ILE A 970 -39.91 19.39 1.36
C ILE A 970 -40.09 18.40 0.21
N ILE A 971 -40.23 18.89 -1.03
CA ILE A 971 -40.34 18.05 -2.23
C ILE A 971 -39.12 17.13 -2.37
N LEU A 972 -37.91 17.64 -2.14
CA LEU A 972 -36.69 16.85 -2.19
C LEU A 972 -36.72 15.72 -1.15
N HIS A 973 -37.06 16.02 0.10
CA HIS A 973 -37.19 15.03 1.16
C HIS A 973 -38.22 13.95 0.80
N ASP A 974 -39.38 14.37 0.32
CA ASP A 974 -40.53 13.51 0.03
C ASP A 974 -40.38 12.69 -1.25
N ASN A 975 -39.38 12.97 -2.09
CA ASN A 975 -39.07 12.19 -3.29
C ASN A 975 -37.77 11.38 -3.19
N ARG A 976 -36.94 11.65 -2.17
CA ARG A 976 -35.68 10.93 -1.94
C ARG A 976 -35.91 9.45 -1.61
N PRO A 977 -35.21 8.49 -2.25
CA PRO A 977 -35.38 7.06 -1.96
C PRO A 977 -34.92 6.68 -0.53
N PRO A 978 -35.59 5.71 0.13
CA PRO A 978 -35.34 5.35 1.52
C PRO A 978 -34.07 4.50 1.80
N GLU A 979 -33.54 3.72 0.85
CA GLU A 979 -32.32 2.88 1.02
C GLU A 979 -31.57 2.58 -0.32
N PRO A 980 -30.37 1.95 -0.34
CA PRO A 980 -29.17 2.44 -1.06
C PRO A 980 -28.96 1.81 -2.44
N GLN A 981 -29.88 1.97 -3.39
CA GLN A 981 -29.37 2.16 -4.75
C GLN A 981 -28.75 3.55 -4.74
N SER A 982 -27.42 3.57 -4.66
CA SER A 982 -26.64 4.80 -4.70
C SER A 982 -27.18 5.67 -5.85
N PRO A 983 -27.78 6.85 -5.56
CA PRO A 983 -28.31 7.69 -6.62
C PRO A 983 -27.19 7.96 -7.63
N PRO A 984 -27.48 8.27 -8.90
CA PRO A 984 -26.43 8.50 -9.87
C PRO A 984 -25.39 9.52 -9.36
N PRO A 985 -24.10 9.38 -9.74
CA PRO A 985 -23.02 10.17 -9.15
C PRO A 985 -23.29 11.68 -9.09
N HIS A 986 -23.83 12.31 -10.15
CA HIS A 986 -24.21 13.73 -10.10
C HIS A 986 -25.20 14.06 -8.98
N LEU A 987 -26.20 13.22 -8.77
CA LEU A 987 -27.24 13.47 -7.79
C LEU A 987 -26.67 13.36 -6.37
N GLN A 988 -25.70 12.47 -6.15
CA GLN A 988 -24.93 12.41 -4.89
C GLN A 988 -24.15 13.70 -4.67
N THR A 989 -23.45 14.20 -5.69
CA THR A 989 -22.71 15.46 -5.62
C THR A 989 -23.64 16.64 -5.28
N LEU A 990 -24.81 16.73 -5.94
CA LEU A 990 -25.81 17.75 -5.65
C LEU A 990 -26.35 17.66 -4.21
N LEU A 991 -26.66 16.46 -3.73
CA LEU A 991 -27.12 16.24 -2.35
C LEU A 991 -26.06 16.66 -1.31
N CYS A 992 -24.78 16.43 -1.57
CA CYS A 992 -23.70 16.90 -0.70
C CYS A 992 -23.65 18.42 -0.62
N ARG A 993 -23.71 19.10 -1.78
CA ARG A 993 -23.74 20.58 -1.85
C ARG A 993 -24.95 21.16 -1.15
N ASP A 994 -26.13 20.57 -1.35
CA ASP A 994 -27.37 21.01 -0.72
C ASP A 994 -27.36 20.87 0.80
N ARG A 995 -26.77 19.80 1.35
CA ARG A 995 -26.60 19.67 2.81
C ARG A 995 -25.79 20.82 3.39
N ARG A 996 -24.71 21.24 2.72
CA ARG A 996 -23.92 22.40 3.17
C ARG A 996 -24.69 23.71 3.01
N LEU A 997 -25.47 23.86 1.93
CA LEU A 997 -26.37 24.99 1.76
C LEU A 997 -27.41 25.07 2.89
N ALA A 998 -28.08 23.95 3.21
CA ALA A 998 -29.06 23.88 4.29
C ALA A 998 -28.45 24.33 5.64
N LEU A 999 -27.26 23.82 5.98
CA LEU A 999 -26.53 24.22 7.19
C LEU A 999 -26.14 25.70 7.19
N LYS A 1000 -25.71 26.24 6.04
CA LYS A 1000 -25.38 27.66 5.86
C LYS A 1000 -26.62 28.56 5.97
N THR A 1001 -27.76 28.14 5.45
CA THR A 1001 -29.03 28.90 5.48
C THR A 1001 -29.70 28.88 6.84
N LEU A 1002 -29.51 27.82 7.65
CA LEU A 1002 -30.23 27.61 8.90
C LEU A 1002 -30.24 28.84 9.84
N PRO A 1003 -29.10 29.50 10.15
CA PRO A 1003 -29.12 30.67 11.03
C PRO A 1003 -29.93 31.84 10.46
N ILE A 1004 -29.93 32.03 9.14
CA ILE A 1004 -30.70 33.08 8.45
C ILE A 1004 -32.19 32.75 8.56
N LEU A 1005 -32.57 31.50 8.32
CA LEU A 1005 -33.97 31.07 8.37
C LEU A 1005 -34.55 31.18 9.78
N LEU A 1006 -33.81 30.77 10.80
CA LEU A 1006 -34.23 30.91 12.20
C LEU A 1006 -34.39 32.37 12.62
N ASN A 1007 -33.44 33.24 12.24
CA ASN A 1007 -33.55 34.68 12.49
C ASN A 1007 -34.73 35.31 11.74
N GLY A 1008 -35.01 34.85 10.51
CA GLY A 1008 -36.15 35.32 9.72
C GLY A 1008 -37.49 34.92 10.32
N ILE A 1009 -37.63 33.68 10.79
CA ILE A 1009 -38.84 33.19 11.48
C ILE A 1009 -39.08 33.95 12.78
N GLN A 1010 -38.02 34.25 13.54
CA GLN A 1010 -38.14 35.09 14.75
C GLN A 1010 -38.64 36.50 14.44
N ARG A 1011 -38.24 37.08 13.30
CA ARG A 1011 -38.69 38.42 12.85
C ARG A 1011 -40.10 38.41 12.26
N ASN A 1012 -40.46 37.36 11.52
CA ASN A 1012 -41.78 37.18 10.94
C ASN A 1012 -42.25 35.72 11.14
N PRO A 1013 -42.99 35.43 12.23
CA PRO A 1013 -43.48 34.08 12.52
C PRO A 1013 -44.42 33.49 11.47
N ARG A 1014 -44.92 34.27 10.51
CA ARG A 1014 -45.83 33.79 9.44
C ARG A 1014 -45.15 33.57 8.09
N ILE A 1015 -43.83 33.76 8.01
CA ILE A 1015 -43.09 33.71 6.75
C ILE A 1015 -43.17 32.35 6.03
N LEU A 1016 -43.36 31.27 6.79
CA LEU A 1016 -43.48 29.90 6.25
C LEU A 1016 -44.91 29.55 5.80
N ASP A 1017 -45.92 30.33 6.21
CA ASP A 1017 -47.32 30.00 5.92
C ASP A 1017 -47.59 29.99 4.41
N PHE A 1018 -47.03 30.98 3.68
CA PHE A 1018 -47.16 31.05 2.22
C PHE A 1018 -46.50 29.87 1.50
N ALA A 1019 -45.33 29.42 1.97
CA ALA A 1019 -44.63 28.29 1.39
C ALA A 1019 -45.42 26.98 1.58
N LEU A 1020 -46.00 26.81 2.78
CA LEU A 1020 -46.77 25.61 3.11
C LEU A 1020 -48.16 25.60 2.48
N SER A 1021 -48.86 26.74 2.40
CA SER A 1021 -50.13 26.82 1.65
C SER A 1021 -49.97 26.47 0.17
N ARG A 1022 -48.78 26.69 -0.42
CA ARG A 1022 -48.49 26.31 -1.80
C ARG A 1022 -48.16 24.82 -1.97
N TYR A 1023 -47.61 24.17 -0.95
CA TYR A 1023 -47.28 22.75 -0.98
C TYR A 1023 -48.43 21.84 -0.50
N TRP A 1024 -49.11 22.25 0.57
CA TRP A 1024 -50.23 21.55 1.20
C TRP A 1024 -51.51 22.35 1.03
N ASN A 1025 -52.31 22.00 0.01
CA ASN A 1025 -53.53 22.74 -0.37
C ASN A 1025 -54.56 22.89 0.77
N SER A 1026 -54.61 21.95 1.71
CA SER A 1026 -55.54 21.99 2.85
C SER A 1026 -54.98 22.71 4.08
N TYR A 1027 -53.75 23.25 4.00
CA TYR A 1027 -53.13 23.95 5.11
C TYR A 1027 -53.86 25.25 5.44
N SER A 1028 -54.35 25.35 6.68
CA SER A 1028 -54.94 26.57 7.23
C SER A 1028 -54.07 27.07 8.40
N PRO A 1029 -53.41 28.24 8.29
CA PRO A 1029 -52.48 28.72 9.31
C PRO A 1029 -53.20 29.15 10.60
N GLY A 1030 -52.70 28.68 11.75
CA GLY A 1030 -53.21 29.08 13.06
C GLY A 1030 -52.72 30.47 13.50
N ARG A 1031 -53.26 30.98 14.62
CA ARG A 1031 -52.98 32.36 15.07
C ARG A 1031 -51.55 32.58 15.60
N GLN A 1032 -50.91 31.53 16.14
CA GLN A 1032 -49.65 31.62 16.91
C GLN A 1032 -48.37 31.64 16.06
N GLY A 1033 -48.45 31.39 14.75
CA GLY A 1033 -47.30 31.38 13.85
C GLY A 1033 -46.24 30.32 14.19
N TRP A 1034 -45.12 30.37 13.48
CA TRP A 1034 -44.00 29.44 13.61
C TRP A 1034 -43.03 29.83 14.72
N THR A 1035 -42.63 28.86 15.52
CA THR A 1035 -41.65 29.03 16.60
C THR A 1035 -40.63 27.88 16.61
N ALA A 1036 -39.41 28.14 17.07
CA ALA A 1036 -38.39 27.10 17.22
C ALA A 1036 -38.62 26.25 18.47
N LEU A 1037 -38.44 24.93 18.37
CA LEU A 1037 -38.80 23.97 19.44
C LEU A 1037 -37.87 24.02 20.67
N GLY A 1038 -36.66 24.57 20.53
CA GLY A 1038 -35.69 24.78 21.63
C GLY A 1038 -34.24 24.97 21.14
N ARG A 1039 -33.29 25.27 22.04
CA ARG A 1039 -31.86 25.45 21.68
C ARG A 1039 -31.19 24.16 21.19
N GLN A 1040 -31.53 23.01 21.79
CA GLN A 1040 -30.94 21.70 21.43
C GLN A 1040 -31.57 21.11 20.16
N SER A 1041 -32.77 21.56 19.79
CA SER A 1041 -33.50 21.13 18.59
C SER A 1041 -33.76 22.29 17.63
N ALA A 1042 -32.81 23.21 17.53
CA ALA A 1042 -32.95 24.46 16.79
C ALA A 1042 -33.27 24.26 15.29
N GLN A 1043 -33.01 23.08 14.72
CA GLN A 1043 -33.41 22.73 13.35
C GLN A 1043 -34.92 22.47 13.17
N TRP A 1044 -35.67 22.23 14.26
CA TRP A 1044 -37.11 21.99 14.23
C TRP A 1044 -37.90 23.27 14.58
N VAL A 1045 -38.83 23.62 13.71
CA VAL A 1045 -39.82 24.68 13.94
C VAL A 1045 -41.23 24.09 13.96
N THR A 1046 -42.12 24.70 14.74
CA THR A 1046 -43.47 24.20 14.98
C THR A 1046 -44.52 25.30 14.89
N THR A 1047 -45.71 24.94 14.43
CA THR A 1047 -46.92 25.78 14.48
C THR A 1047 -48.15 24.90 14.73
N ASN A 1048 -49.30 25.53 14.96
CA ASN A 1048 -50.62 24.89 14.96
C ASN A 1048 -51.41 25.36 13.74
N THR A 1049 -52.22 24.48 13.17
CA THR A 1049 -53.23 24.84 12.15
C THR A 1049 -54.40 25.61 12.78
N ALA A 1050 -55.25 26.23 11.96
CA ALA A 1050 -56.52 26.77 12.40
C ALA A 1050 -57.43 25.62 12.92
N GLU A 1051 -58.28 25.94 13.90
CA GLU A 1051 -59.28 24.99 14.41
C GLU A 1051 -60.24 24.59 13.29
N ASP A 1052 -60.51 23.29 13.17
CA ASP A 1052 -61.50 22.77 12.23
C ASP A 1052 -62.94 22.98 12.76
N GLY A 1053 -63.95 22.61 11.96
CA GLY A 1053 -65.36 22.75 12.35
C GLY A 1053 -65.79 21.95 13.58
N ALA A 1054 -64.92 21.08 14.12
CA ALA A 1054 -65.12 20.34 15.36
C ALA A 1054 -64.31 20.90 16.55
N GLY A 1055 -63.54 21.98 16.35
CA GLY A 1055 -62.71 22.62 17.38
C GLY A 1055 -61.33 21.98 17.58
N ASP A 1056 -60.92 21.05 16.71
CA ASP A 1056 -59.62 20.39 16.78
C ASP A 1056 -58.58 21.15 15.92
N PHE A 1057 -57.33 21.20 16.38
CA PHE A 1057 -56.20 21.73 15.62
C PHE A 1057 -55.12 20.65 15.46
N GLN A 1058 -54.38 20.70 14.35
CA GLN A 1058 -53.23 19.83 14.10
C GLN A 1058 -51.92 20.56 14.37
N ARG A 1059 -50.96 19.85 14.97
CA ARG A 1059 -49.61 20.37 15.21
C ARG A 1059 -48.71 20.04 14.04
N VAL A 1060 -48.03 21.04 13.50
CA VAL A 1060 -47.12 20.89 12.36
C VAL A 1060 -45.69 21.12 12.83
N HIS A 1061 -44.79 20.19 12.49
CA HIS A 1061 -43.35 20.31 12.72
C HIS A 1061 -42.60 20.27 11.40
N LEU A 1062 -41.65 21.19 11.21
CA LEU A 1062 -40.78 21.23 10.03
C LEU A 1062 -39.32 21.20 10.48
N ASN A 1063 -38.55 20.23 9.98
CA ASN A 1063 -37.10 20.25 10.06
C ASN A 1063 -36.53 21.05 8.90
N ILE A 1064 -35.98 22.23 9.19
CA ILE A 1064 -35.45 23.16 8.18
C ILE A 1064 -34.24 22.57 7.44
N LEU A 1065 -33.42 21.75 8.12
CA LEU A 1065 -32.22 21.16 7.53
C LEU A 1065 -32.54 20.03 6.56
N GLU A 1066 -33.51 19.19 6.91
CA GLU A 1066 -33.83 17.97 6.15
C GLU A 1066 -35.00 18.15 5.18
N GLY A 1067 -35.79 19.22 5.33
CA GLY A 1067 -37.05 19.39 4.61
C GLY A 1067 -38.17 18.49 5.14
N ARG A 1068 -37.98 17.85 6.30
CA ARG A 1068 -38.93 16.87 6.85
C ARG A 1068 -40.14 17.56 7.48
N LEU A 1069 -41.31 17.41 6.86
CA LEU A 1069 -42.59 17.91 7.35
C LEU A 1069 -43.36 16.80 8.09
N LEU A 1070 -43.77 17.08 9.32
CA LEU A 1070 -44.58 16.17 10.15
C LEU A 1070 -45.89 16.85 10.58
N ILE A 1071 -46.99 16.09 10.56
CA ILE A 1071 -48.30 16.49 11.10
C ILE A 1071 -48.63 15.54 12.26
N ASP A 1072 -48.88 16.11 13.44
CA ASP A 1072 -49.15 15.36 14.67
C ASP A 1072 -48.08 14.29 14.98
N GLY A 1073 -46.83 14.59 14.62
CA GLY A 1073 -45.67 13.70 14.78
C GLY A 1073 -45.48 12.66 13.66
N GLN A 1074 -46.37 12.60 12.68
CA GLN A 1074 -46.34 11.62 11.57
C GLN A 1074 -45.88 12.24 10.25
N PRO A 1075 -45.16 11.50 9.37
CA PRO A 1075 -44.75 12.00 8.06
C PRO A 1075 -45.93 12.42 7.17
N PHE A 1076 -45.78 13.54 6.47
CA PHE A 1076 -46.75 13.98 5.47
C PHE A 1076 -46.49 13.28 4.12
N GLY A 1077 -47.53 12.70 3.50
CA GLY A 1077 -47.44 12.09 2.16
C GLY A 1077 -46.68 10.75 2.05
N ARG A 1078 -46.14 10.21 3.16
CA ARG A 1078 -45.42 8.92 3.21
C ARG A 1078 -45.88 8.06 4.37
N LEU A 1079 -45.88 6.74 4.17
CA LEU A 1079 -46.04 5.80 5.28
C LEU A 1079 -44.88 5.94 6.28
N PRO A 1080 -45.14 5.81 7.60
CA PRO A 1080 -44.08 5.78 8.61
C PRO A 1080 -43.07 4.67 8.31
N LEU A 1081 -41.80 4.93 8.64
CA LEU A 1081 -40.69 4.01 8.36
C LEU A 1081 -40.97 2.61 8.92
N GLU A 1082 -41.59 2.52 10.09
CA GLU A 1082 -41.99 1.28 10.77
C GLU A 1082 -42.80 0.33 9.87
N TYR A 1083 -43.64 0.89 8.99
CA TYR A 1083 -44.42 0.10 8.03
C TYR A 1083 -43.59 -0.26 6.81
N VAL A 1084 -42.86 0.70 6.23
CA VAL A 1084 -42.08 0.49 4.99
C VAL A 1084 -40.88 -0.44 5.21
N SER A 1085 -40.28 -0.41 6.41
CA SER A 1085 -39.17 -1.29 6.80
C SER A 1085 -39.65 -2.64 7.34
N HIS A 1086 -40.96 -2.86 7.50
CA HIS A 1086 -41.48 -4.11 8.02
C HIS A 1086 -41.18 -5.24 7.01
N PRO A 1087 -40.64 -6.40 7.44
CA PRO A 1087 -40.26 -7.48 6.53
C PRO A 1087 -41.39 -7.92 5.57
N THR A 1088 -42.64 -7.88 6.05
CA THR A 1088 -43.82 -8.16 5.22
C THR A 1088 -44.03 -7.11 4.12
N TYR A 1089 -43.84 -5.83 4.43
CA TYR A 1089 -43.98 -4.76 3.43
C TYR A 1089 -42.89 -4.89 2.37
N VAL A 1090 -41.63 -5.06 2.80
CA VAL A 1090 -40.48 -5.28 1.90
C VAL A 1090 -40.68 -6.51 1.01
N ARG A 1091 -41.23 -7.60 1.57
CA ARG A 1091 -41.50 -8.83 0.82
C ARG A 1091 -42.61 -8.66 -0.23
N LEU A 1092 -43.63 -7.87 0.06
CA LEU A 1092 -44.83 -7.73 -0.79
C LEU A 1092 -44.70 -6.63 -1.84
N PHE A 1093 -44.15 -5.48 -1.45
CA PHE A 1093 -44.10 -4.27 -2.25
C PHE A 1093 -42.67 -3.87 -2.64
N GLY A 1094 -41.67 -4.67 -2.26
CA GLY A 1094 -40.27 -4.31 -2.43
C GLY A 1094 -39.90 -3.09 -1.57
N GLN A 1095 -38.96 -2.30 -2.07
CA GLN A 1095 -38.57 -1.02 -1.44
C GLN A 1095 -39.35 0.19 -1.98
N ALA A 1096 -40.48 -0.06 -2.68
CA ALA A 1096 -41.35 0.99 -3.18
C ALA A 1096 -41.86 1.85 -2.00
N SER A 1097 -41.70 3.17 -2.11
CA SER A 1097 -42.18 4.10 -1.09
C SER A 1097 -43.64 4.40 -1.39
N GLY A 1098 -44.57 3.67 -0.78
CA GLY A 1098 -46.00 3.94 -0.96
C GLY A 1098 -46.32 5.39 -0.63
N THR A 1099 -46.56 6.20 -1.66
CA THR A 1099 -47.08 7.57 -1.55
C THR A 1099 -48.60 7.51 -1.51
N PHE A 1100 -49.21 8.12 -0.49
CA PHE A 1100 -50.65 8.34 -0.44
C PHE A 1100 -50.91 9.83 -0.61
N THR A 1101 -51.77 10.18 -1.56
CA THR A 1101 -52.33 11.52 -1.73
C THR A 1101 -53.45 11.81 -0.75
#